data_AF-A0AA97E828-F1
#
_entry.id   AF-A0AA97E828-F1
#
_cell.length_a   1.000
_cell.length_b   1.000
_cell.length_c   1.000
_cell.angle_alpha   90.00
_cell.angle_beta   90.00
_cell.angle_gamma   90.00
#
_symmetry.space_group_name_H-M   'P 1'
#
loop_
_entity.id
_entity.type
_entity.pdbx_description
1 polymer ?
#
loop_
_entity_poly.entity_id
_entity_poly.type
_entity_poly.pdbx_seq_one_letter_code
_entity_poly.pdbx_strand_id
1 'polypeptide(L)'
;MAPSSLSQAVTSIGKLVGLLITLLFSLGVVAAPSKSVPASVAFWYADKPPLGELAQFDWVVFEPEHMTPADVSFVVAQGSHPFAYLSIGELDEHQAQSHPDLLEHAAEQTRNPGWNSHVMDLTSAGWRDYIFSRAAELEKRGYAGLFLDTLDSFTLLAEDQRPAQRDALLALLRDLHQRYPQLKLFLNRGFEVLPDLKQGVAAVAVESIHASWDARRQVYRPVPEQDRAWLTEQLKSVRERNIPIVAIDYLPAERRAEARKLASRLVGEGYLPYISTPGLDTLGVGSIEVQPRRIAVLYDPREGALTRTGGFRSLGGLLEYMGYRVDYLPVDDSLPTSTMTGLYAGAIVWMTSGVPEARGAFNKWIDQRLEEGTPLAFFQGLPIDDAAILTKLGLQLNGMQPISGLEIVSQDRELIGAFEAPLVVRSRGLVAIGSQSSANKTGLVLVDAAGREHTPVVTGDWGGIALAPYVFEGEDDTRQWIIDPFAFLQRALQLAPLPAPDVTTENGRRIATVHIDGDGFPSRAEIPGTPYAGTTVLNDFIKPYPLLTSVSFIEGEIGPQGMYPYLARELEPLARRILSHERVEPATHTFSHPYFWQAERDSQQEGFQADYGLKLPIPGYDKIDFKREVFGSRDYVRDRLAPADKPVKMIFWSGDAIPDAPTIKLAYDAGLLNVNGGETRLTRADSSLTGLYPLLRPTAGGLQVYAPIINENVYTNLWQGPYYGFRDVIETFELTDSPRRMRGLHLYYHFYSGTKMAAIKVMGDVYRHMMDQQPISLWMSDYLLRAHGLHTTSLARTAGGAWQIRALQGLRTVRLDPSLGWPDMLASEGVAGVVDLPQGRYVHLSADRALLTLQSTRDTAPALEQANVPLTAWRYLDERRVELSFAGEFPIAFSIRSNSACRLETAGQKVSGRAANGLWHFSLSTKQVSNAQLVCE
;
A
#
# COMPACT_ATOMS: atom_id res chain seq x y z
N MET A 1 40.96 -52.44 -51.02
CA MET A 1 39.78 -52.40 -51.93
C MET A 1 38.52 -52.63 -51.09
N ALA A 2 37.35 -52.21 -51.57
CA ALA A 2 36.02 -52.31 -50.92
C ALA A 2 35.47 -53.77 -50.90
N PRO A 3 34.20 -54.14 -50.56
CA PRO A 3 32.96 -53.37 -50.18
C PRO A 3 32.38 -53.81 -48.79
N SER A 4 31.20 -53.43 -48.25
CA SER A 4 30.15 -52.37 -48.45
C SER A 4 29.36 -52.20 -47.11
N SER A 5 28.16 -51.59 -47.10
CA SER A 5 27.35 -51.26 -45.89
C SER A 5 25.83 -51.22 -46.21
N LEU A 6 24.84 -51.12 -45.29
CA LEU A 6 24.76 -50.79 -43.84
C LEU A 6 23.44 -51.36 -43.23
N SER A 7 23.26 -51.43 -41.90
CA SER A 7 22.23 -52.24 -41.20
C SER A 7 21.37 -51.54 -40.12
N GLN A 8 20.13 -52.05 -39.90
CA GLN A 8 19.39 -52.38 -38.64
C GLN A 8 19.68 -51.62 -37.29
N ALA A 9 18.77 -51.45 -36.31
CA ALA A 9 17.31 -51.66 -36.17
C ALA A 9 16.76 -51.18 -34.77
N VAL A 10 15.42 -51.04 -34.63
CA VAL A 10 14.56 -51.24 -33.41
C VAL A 10 14.51 -50.19 -32.25
N THR A 11 13.27 -49.75 -31.97
CA THR A 11 12.61 -49.09 -30.80
C THR A 11 13.38 -48.56 -29.56
N SER A 12 13.09 -47.30 -29.14
CA SER A 12 12.60 -46.93 -27.78
C SER A 12 12.30 -45.42 -27.61
N ILE A 13 11.63 -45.03 -26.52
CA ILE A 13 11.44 -43.66 -25.95
C ILE A 13 10.66 -42.64 -26.80
N GLY A 14 9.34 -42.58 -26.57
CA GLY A 14 8.43 -41.49 -26.97
C GLY A 14 7.77 -40.77 -25.79
N LYS A 15 8.47 -40.65 -24.65
CA LYS A 15 7.99 -40.02 -23.41
C LYS A 15 9.11 -39.23 -22.69
N LEU A 16 9.78 -38.30 -23.37
CA LEU A 16 10.88 -37.53 -22.77
C LEU A 16 11.21 -36.20 -23.48
N VAL A 17 10.18 -35.42 -23.85
CA VAL A 17 10.36 -34.03 -24.37
C VAL A 17 9.42 -33.02 -23.67
N GLY A 18 8.29 -33.46 -23.10
CA GLY A 18 7.36 -32.60 -22.35
C GLY A 18 7.69 -32.35 -20.87
N LEU A 19 8.93 -32.61 -20.43
CA LEU A 19 9.33 -32.53 -19.01
C LEU A 19 10.67 -31.81 -18.77
N LEU A 20 11.11 -30.95 -19.69
CA LEU A 20 12.38 -30.22 -19.57
C LEU A 20 12.28 -28.69 -19.75
N ILE A 21 11.08 -28.14 -19.90
CA ILE A 21 10.83 -26.69 -20.08
C ILE A 21 10.04 -26.08 -18.90
N THR A 22 9.64 -26.90 -17.92
CA THR A 22 8.96 -26.48 -16.67
C THR A 22 9.89 -26.41 -15.45
N LEU A 23 11.21 -26.45 -15.63
CA LEU A 23 12.19 -26.51 -14.52
C LEU A 23 13.22 -25.36 -14.47
N LEU A 24 12.96 -24.24 -15.16
CA LEU A 24 13.89 -23.09 -15.23
C LEU A 24 13.29 -21.72 -14.87
N PHE A 25 12.04 -21.68 -14.36
CA PHE A 25 11.44 -20.47 -13.79
C PHE A 25 11.05 -20.59 -12.30
N SER A 26 11.49 -21.64 -11.62
CA SER A 26 11.65 -21.62 -10.17
C SER A 26 12.99 -20.99 -9.82
N LEU A 27 13.06 -19.65 -9.91
CA LEU A 27 14.06 -18.88 -9.20
C LEU A 27 13.88 -19.18 -7.72
N GLY A 28 14.73 -20.07 -7.20
CA GLY A 28 14.76 -20.36 -5.78
C GLY A 28 15.15 -19.09 -5.05
N VAL A 29 14.15 -18.39 -4.51
CA VAL A 29 14.37 -17.47 -3.40
C VAL A 29 15.08 -18.31 -2.35
N VAL A 30 16.38 -18.05 -2.16
CA VAL A 30 17.14 -18.66 -1.07
C VAL A 30 16.54 -18.05 0.19
N ALA A 31 15.52 -18.72 0.73
CA ALA A 31 14.95 -18.39 2.02
C ALA A 31 16.11 -18.44 3.01
N ALA A 32 16.48 -17.26 3.54
CA ALA A 32 17.42 -17.18 4.63
C ALA A 32 16.97 -18.17 5.72
N PRO A 33 17.89 -18.93 6.33
CA PRO A 33 17.53 -19.98 7.27
C PRO A 33 16.58 -19.42 8.31
N SER A 34 15.37 -19.99 8.37
CA SER A 34 14.33 -19.60 9.32
C SER A 34 14.94 -19.61 10.72
N LYS A 35 15.02 -18.42 11.35
CA LYS A 35 15.30 -18.36 12.79
C LYS A 35 14.24 -19.21 13.46
N SER A 36 14.66 -20.25 14.19
CA SER A 36 13.74 -21.19 14.85
C SER A 36 12.88 -20.52 15.93
N VAL A 37 13.29 -19.33 16.37
CA VAL A 37 12.64 -18.49 17.38
C VAL A 37 12.20 -17.16 16.75
N PRO A 38 10.93 -16.72 16.92
CA PRO A 38 10.49 -15.40 16.49
C PRO A 38 11.15 -14.29 17.31
N ALA A 39 11.44 -13.13 16.70
CA ALA A 39 11.91 -11.95 17.43
C ALA A 39 10.75 -11.00 17.83
N SER A 40 9.58 -11.17 17.21
CA SER A 40 8.38 -10.37 17.45
C SER A 40 7.09 -11.17 17.19
N VAL A 41 6.03 -10.81 17.92
CA VAL A 41 4.71 -11.45 17.82
C VAL A 41 3.60 -10.39 17.94
N ALA A 42 2.48 -10.61 17.25
CA ALA A 42 1.26 -9.83 17.40
C ALA A 42 0.02 -10.75 17.43
N PHE A 43 -1.10 -10.20 17.88
CA PHE A 43 -2.39 -10.87 17.97
C PHE A 43 -3.47 -9.91 17.43
N TRP A 44 -4.37 -10.41 16.59
CA TRP A 44 -5.49 -9.63 16.05
C TRP A 44 -6.74 -10.50 15.87
N TYR A 45 -7.78 -10.27 16.66
CA TYR A 45 -9.04 -11.04 16.63
C TYR A 45 -10.24 -10.26 16.10
N ALA A 46 -10.10 -8.98 15.78
CA ALA A 46 -11.17 -8.18 15.16
C ALA A 46 -11.28 -8.42 13.63
N ASP A 47 -12.39 -7.97 13.04
CA ASP A 47 -12.57 -8.00 11.58
C ASP A 47 -11.59 -7.07 10.85
N LYS A 48 -11.47 -7.25 9.53
CA LYS A 48 -10.67 -6.39 8.62
C LYS A 48 -9.23 -6.14 9.12
N PRO A 49 -8.43 -7.18 9.41
CA PRO A 49 -7.08 -7.03 9.94
C PRO A 49 -6.18 -6.10 9.09
N PRO A 50 -5.40 -5.19 9.70
CA PRO A 50 -4.46 -4.33 8.99
C PRO A 50 -3.22 -5.14 8.55
N LEU A 51 -3.36 -5.91 7.47
CA LEU A 51 -2.39 -6.92 7.04
C LEU A 51 -0.97 -6.39 6.79
N GLY A 52 -0.83 -5.20 6.18
CA GLY A 52 0.48 -4.61 5.89
C GLY A 52 1.24 -4.26 7.18
N GLU A 53 0.52 -3.77 8.18
CA GLU A 53 1.01 -3.46 9.52
C GLU A 53 1.28 -4.71 10.36
N LEU A 54 0.39 -5.70 10.35
CA LEU A 54 0.58 -6.95 11.07
C LEU A 54 1.73 -7.79 10.48
N ALA A 55 1.94 -7.74 9.17
CA ALA A 55 3.07 -8.38 8.50
C ALA A 55 4.46 -7.88 8.95
N GLN A 56 4.55 -6.79 9.74
CA GLN A 56 5.78 -6.36 10.40
C GLN A 56 6.28 -7.35 11.45
N PHE A 57 5.38 -8.09 12.11
CA PHE A 57 5.76 -9.05 13.14
C PHE A 57 6.19 -10.37 12.50
N ASP A 58 7.07 -11.11 13.17
CA ASP A 58 7.55 -12.39 12.64
C ASP A 58 6.46 -13.46 12.72
N TRP A 59 5.70 -13.48 13.82
CA TRP A 59 4.49 -14.29 13.99
C TRP A 59 3.28 -13.37 14.23
N VAL A 60 2.12 -13.73 13.69
CA VAL A 60 0.85 -13.05 13.99
C VAL A 60 -0.23 -14.10 14.22
N VAL A 61 -0.93 -14.02 15.35
CA VAL A 61 -2.12 -14.84 15.61
C VAL A 61 -3.36 -14.08 15.13
N PHE A 62 -4.18 -14.76 14.34
CA PHE A 62 -5.44 -14.23 13.80
C PHE A 62 -6.64 -15.07 14.27
N GLU A 63 -7.81 -14.43 14.40
CA GLU A 63 -9.08 -15.16 14.31
C GLU A 63 -9.26 -15.62 12.85
N PRO A 64 -9.24 -16.95 12.56
CA PRO A 64 -9.35 -17.44 11.19
C PRO A 64 -10.62 -17.04 10.46
N GLU A 65 -11.77 -16.85 11.11
CA GLU A 65 -13.01 -16.44 10.42
C GLU A 65 -12.99 -15.00 9.88
N HIS A 66 -11.92 -14.24 10.13
CA HIS A 66 -11.69 -12.91 9.58
C HIS A 66 -10.61 -12.84 8.48
N MET A 67 -10.13 -14.00 8.00
CA MET A 67 -9.01 -14.12 7.07
C MET A 67 -9.34 -14.99 5.84
N THR A 68 -9.21 -14.44 4.63
CA THR A 68 -9.26 -15.24 3.40
C THR A 68 -7.92 -15.94 3.11
N PRO A 69 -7.88 -16.98 2.27
CA PRO A 69 -6.61 -17.60 1.84
C PRO A 69 -5.66 -16.63 1.12
N ALA A 70 -6.19 -15.56 0.50
CA ALA A 70 -5.37 -14.51 -0.12
C ALA A 70 -4.67 -13.65 0.94
N ASP A 71 -5.35 -13.35 2.06
CA ASP A 71 -4.80 -12.58 3.17
C ASP A 71 -3.68 -13.37 3.89
N VAL A 72 -3.90 -14.65 4.14
CA VAL A 72 -2.88 -15.58 4.68
C VAL A 72 -1.68 -15.64 3.73
N SER A 73 -1.92 -15.78 2.42
CA SER A 73 -0.85 -15.80 1.40
C SER A 73 -0.07 -14.49 1.35
N PHE A 74 -0.73 -13.34 1.50
CA PHE A 74 -0.09 -12.03 1.56
C PHE A 74 0.86 -11.91 2.76
N VAL A 75 0.40 -12.31 3.96
CA VAL A 75 1.20 -12.27 5.20
C VAL A 75 2.44 -13.17 5.08
N VAL A 76 2.28 -14.37 4.52
CA VAL A 76 3.39 -15.29 4.22
C VAL A 76 4.36 -14.71 3.19
N ALA A 77 3.87 -14.06 2.14
CA ALA A 77 4.70 -13.42 1.12
C ALA A 77 5.55 -12.25 1.67
N GLN A 78 5.11 -11.58 2.75
CA GLN A 78 5.93 -10.59 3.47
C GLN A 78 6.97 -11.21 4.42
N GLY A 79 6.97 -12.54 4.55
CA GLY A 79 7.87 -13.30 5.40
C GLY A 79 7.45 -13.33 6.88
N SER A 80 6.16 -13.11 7.17
CA SER A 80 5.56 -13.34 8.48
C SER A 80 4.89 -14.72 8.52
N HIS A 81 4.79 -15.31 9.71
CA HIS A 81 4.14 -16.60 9.94
C HIS A 81 2.75 -16.37 10.56
N PRO A 82 1.65 -16.57 9.80
CA PRO A 82 0.31 -16.49 10.36
C PRO A 82 0.00 -17.75 11.18
N PHE A 83 -0.53 -17.55 12.38
CA PHE A 83 -1.09 -18.57 13.27
C PHE A 83 -2.61 -18.36 13.33
N ALA A 84 -3.36 -19.46 13.36
CA ALA A 84 -4.80 -19.40 13.59
C ALA A 84 -5.11 -19.61 15.08
N TYR A 85 -6.01 -18.82 15.63
CA TYR A 85 -6.65 -19.10 16.92
C TYR A 85 -7.40 -20.43 16.88
N LEU A 86 -7.26 -21.24 17.94
CA LEU A 86 -8.03 -22.45 18.14
C LEU A 86 -8.19 -22.73 19.65
N SER A 87 -9.39 -22.51 20.16
CA SER A 87 -9.78 -22.97 21.51
C SER A 87 -9.79 -24.50 21.55
N ILE A 88 -9.17 -25.09 22.58
CA ILE A 88 -9.07 -26.55 22.74
C ILE A 88 -9.94 -27.08 23.88
N GLY A 89 -10.05 -26.34 24.99
CA GLY A 89 -10.82 -26.72 26.18
C GLY A 89 -12.24 -26.17 26.24
N GLU A 90 -12.61 -25.24 25.35
CA GLU A 90 -13.91 -24.56 25.38
C GLU A 90 -14.51 -24.36 23.98
N LEU A 91 -15.84 -24.30 23.91
CA LEU A 91 -16.62 -23.92 22.73
C LEU A 91 -17.38 -22.63 23.05
N ASP A 92 -17.17 -21.56 22.29
CA ASP A 92 -17.88 -20.30 22.49
C ASP A 92 -19.36 -20.41 22.07
N GLU A 93 -20.21 -19.50 22.56
CA GLU A 93 -21.66 -19.54 22.33
C GLU A 93 -22.07 -19.42 20.84
N HIS A 94 -21.29 -18.73 20.00
CA HIS A 94 -21.57 -18.60 18.57
C HIS A 94 -21.17 -19.87 17.80
N GLN A 95 -20.04 -20.48 18.16
CA GLN A 95 -19.65 -21.81 17.65
C GLN A 95 -20.61 -22.90 18.13
N ALA A 96 -21.10 -22.84 19.37
CA ALA A 96 -22.11 -23.77 19.90
C ALA A 96 -23.44 -23.69 19.15
N GLN A 97 -23.90 -22.49 18.76
CA GLN A 97 -25.09 -22.30 17.93
C GLN A 97 -24.97 -22.90 16.53
N SER A 98 -23.76 -22.95 15.97
CA SER A 98 -23.49 -23.58 14.67
C SER A 98 -23.19 -25.08 14.75
N HIS A 99 -22.89 -25.61 15.94
CA HIS A 99 -22.55 -27.02 16.19
C HIS A 99 -23.35 -27.62 17.37
N PRO A 100 -24.69 -27.68 17.30
CA PRO A 100 -25.52 -28.16 18.41
C PRO A 100 -25.19 -29.61 18.82
N ASP A 101 -24.82 -30.48 17.86
CA ASP A 101 -24.46 -31.87 18.13
C ASP A 101 -23.21 -32.00 19.04
N LEU A 102 -22.25 -31.06 18.94
CA LEU A 102 -21.08 -31.02 19.82
C LEU A 102 -21.47 -30.58 21.23
N LEU A 103 -22.41 -29.64 21.35
CA LEU A 103 -22.93 -29.20 22.64
C LEU A 103 -23.72 -30.31 23.36
N GLU A 104 -24.50 -31.11 22.61
CA GLU A 104 -25.29 -32.20 23.21
C GLU A 104 -24.45 -33.42 23.64
N HIS A 105 -23.35 -33.71 22.92
CA HIS A 105 -22.62 -34.97 23.07
C HIS A 105 -21.13 -34.85 23.45
N ALA A 106 -20.59 -33.64 23.55
CA ALA A 106 -19.18 -33.43 23.88
C ALA A 106 -18.88 -32.23 24.81
N ALA A 107 -19.90 -31.49 25.26
CA ALA A 107 -19.73 -30.45 26.27
C ALA A 107 -19.95 -30.99 27.69
N GLU A 108 -19.17 -30.49 28.64
CA GLU A 108 -19.40 -30.65 30.07
C GLU A 108 -20.53 -29.71 30.53
N GLN A 109 -21.18 -30.02 31.66
CA GLN A 109 -22.18 -29.12 32.25
C GLN A 109 -21.59 -27.81 32.80
N THR A 110 -20.26 -27.71 32.86
CA THR A 110 -19.53 -26.55 33.37
C THR A 110 -19.38 -25.49 32.28
N ARG A 111 -19.84 -24.27 32.55
CA ARG A 111 -19.64 -23.10 31.69
C ARG A 111 -18.62 -22.14 32.29
N ASN A 112 -17.89 -21.43 31.45
CA ASN A 112 -17.01 -20.34 31.87
C ASN A 112 -17.75 -18.99 31.73
N PRO A 113 -18.28 -18.41 32.83
CA PRO A 113 -19.08 -17.19 32.76
C PRO A 113 -18.26 -15.93 32.44
N GLY A 114 -16.92 -16.02 32.45
CA GLY A 114 -16.05 -14.89 32.08
C GLY A 114 -16.02 -14.63 30.58
N TRP A 115 -16.20 -15.68 29.77
CA TRP A 115 -16.11 -15.64 28.30
C TRP A 115 -17.38 -16.13 27.60
N ASN A 116 -18.40 -16.54 28.36
CA ASN A 116 -19.67 -17.09 27.86
C ASN A 116 -19.47 -18.29 26.92
N SER A 117 -18.68 -19.26 27.39
CA SER A 117 -18.30 -20.48 26.68
C SER A 117 -18.64 -21.73 27.51
N HIS A 118 -18.71 -22.88 26.83
CA HIS A 118 -18.94 -24.20 27.42
C HIS A 118 -17.61 -24.95 27.51
N VAL A 119 -17.31 -25.58 28.66
CA VAL A 119 -16.11 -26.42 28.78
C VAL A 119 -16.36 -27.74 28.04
N MET A 120 -15.39 -28.19 27.25
CA MET A 120 -15.54 -29.38 26.41
C MET A 120 -14.84 -30.61 27.03
N ASP A 121 -15.46 -31.77 26.88
CA ASP A 121 -14.89 -33.06 27.28
C ASP A 121 -13.78 -33.47 26.28
N LEU A 122 -12.53 -33.39 26.72
CA LEU A 122 -11.36 -33.75 25.91
C LEU A 122 -11.22 -35.26 25.70
N THR A 123 -11.96 -36.07 26.46
CA THR A 123 -12.07 -37.52 26.27
C THR A 123 -13.07 -37.88 25.16
N SER A 124 -13.99 -36.98 24.81
CA SER A 124 -14.99 -37.20 23.76
C SER A 124 -14.34 -37.32 22.37
N ALA A 125 -14.63 -38.42 21.68
CA ALA A 125 -14.17 -38.64 20.31
C ALA A 125 -14.68 -37.56 19.34
N GLY A 126 -15.93 -37.10 19.52
CA GLY A 126 -16.54 -36.07 18.66
C GLY A 126 -15.81 -34.72 18.76
N TRP A 127 -15.42 -34.32 19.97
CA TRP A 127 -14.63 -33.09 20.15
C TRP A 127 -13.22 -33.21 19.56
N ARG A 128 -12.55 -34.34 19.79
CA ARG A 128 -11.22 -34.60 19.20
C ARG A 128 -11.27 -34.55 17.67
N ASP A 129 -12.25 -35.19 17.05
CA ASP A 129 -12.41 -35.22 15.59
C ASP A 129 -12.75 -33.85 15.00
N TYR A 130 -13.54 -33.02 15.71
CA TYR A 130 -13.76 -31.62 15.35
C TYR A 130 -12.44 -30.82 15.35
N ILE A 131 -11.64 -30.92 16.42
CA ILE A 131 -10.33 -30.24 16.51
C ILE A 131 -9.37 -30.69 15.39
N PHE A 132 -9.32 -31.98 15.05
CA PHE A 132 -8.51 -32.45 13.93
C PHE A 132 -9.03 -31.96 12.57
N SER A 133 -10.35 -31.94 12.36
CA SER A 133 -10.96 -31.41 11.13
C SER A 133 -10.62 -29.92 10.94
N ARG A 134 -10.71 -29.13 12.02
CA ARG A 134 -10.37 -27.71 12.01
C ARG A 134 -8.87 -27.48 11.77
N ALA A 135 -8.00 -28.26 12.40
CA ALA A 135 -6.55 -28.20 12.14
C ALA A 135 -6.21 -28.48 10.65
N ALA A 136 -6.86 -29.48 10.04
CA ALA A 136 -6.66 -29.81 8.62
C ALA A 136 -7.16 -28.69 7.67
N GLU A 137 -8.26 -28.03 8.01
CA GLU A 137 -8.78 -26.88 7.26
C GLU A 137 -7.79 -25.70 7.31
N LEU A 138 -7.26 -25.40 8.50
CA LEU A 138 -6.32 -24.30 8.73
C LEU A 138 -4.96 -24.56 8.06
N GLU A 139 -4.44 -25.80 8.09
CA GLU A 139 -3.26 -26.19 7.30
C GLU A 139 -3.49 -25.93 5.80
N LYS A 140 -4.64 -26.38 5.27
CA LYS A 140 -5.02 -26.19 3.85
C LYS A 140 -5.20 -24.71 3.47
N ARG A 141 -5.58 -23.85 4.42
CA ARG A 141 -5.68 -22.39 4.24
C ARG A 141 -4.31 -21.67 4.26
N GLY A 142 -3.23 -22.38 4.58
CA GLY A 142 -1.85 -21.88 4.50
C GLY A 142 -1.30 -21.32 5.81
N TYR A 143 -1.94 -21.59 6.95
CA TYR A 143 -1.42 -21.18 8.25
C TYR A 143 -0.11 -21.91 8.59
N ALA A 144 0.83 -21.19 9.22
CA ALA A 144 2.14 -21.71 9.63
C ALA A 144 2.11 -22.37 11.03
N GLY A 145 0.98 -22.31 11.73
CA GLY A 145 0.80 -22.87 13.05
C GLY A 145 -0.57 -22.58 13.65
N LEU A 146 -0.79 -23.10 14.85
CA LEU A 146 -2.00 -22.93 15.64
C LEU A 146 -1.64 -22.28 16.98
N PHE A 147 -2.39 -21.26 17.37
CA PHE A 147 -2.39 -20.75 18.74
C PHE A 147 -3.48 -21.49 19.52
N LEU A 148 -3.05 -22.36 20.42
CA LEU A 148 -3.89 -23.29 21.15
C LEU A 148 -4.28 -22.68 22.49
N ASP A 149 -5.54 -22.31 22.62
CA ASP A 149 -6.08 -21.63 23.80
C ASP A 149 -6.88 -22.57 24.70
N THR A 150 -7.30 -22.07 25.88
CA THR A 150 -8.16 -22.75 26.86
C THR A 150 -7.63 -24.11 27.36
N LEU A 151 -6.30 -24.28 27.31
CA LEU A 151 -5.60 -25.51 27.72
C LEU A 151 -5.70 -25.83 29.21
N ASP A 152 -6.07 -24.85 30.05
CA ASP A 152 -6.28 -24.98 31.49
C ASP A 152 -7.76 -25.02 31.91
N SER A 153 -8.72 -24.90 30.98
CA SER A 153 -10.16 -24.86 31.30
C SER A 153 -10.72 -26.13 31.95
N PHE A 154 -10.08 -27.29 31.74
CA PHE A 154 -10.43 -28.52 32.46
C PHE A 154 -10.22 -28.41 33.98
N THR A 155 -9.43 -27.44 34.47
CA THR A 155 -9.26 -27.17 35.91
C THR A 155 -10.52 -26.62 36.59
N LEU A 156 -11.49 -26.13 35.79
CA LEU A 156 -12.82 -25.72 36.28
C LEU A 156 -13.69 -26.92 36.70
N LEU A 157 -13.37 -28.13 36.23
CA LEU A 157 -14.10 -29.36 36.52
C LEU A 157 -13.79 -29.90 37.93
N ALA A 158 -14.54 -30.92 38.36
CA ALA A 158 -14.34 -31.57 39.65
C ALA A 158 -12.97 -32.28 39.72
N GLU A 159 -12.35 -32.33 40.91
CA GLU A 159 -10.96 -32.80 41.08
C GLU A 159 -10.71 -34.25 40.64
N ASP A 160 -11.74 -35.10 40.72
CA ASP A 160 -11.73 -36.49 40.28
C ASP A 160 -11.78 -36.65 38.75
N GLN A 161 -12.32 -35.67 38.02
CA GLN A 161 -12.39 -35.66 36.56
C GLN A 161 -11.09 -35.15 35.90
N ARG A 162 -10.39 -34.20 36.55
CA ARG A 162 -9.21 -33.51 36.00
C ARG A 162 -8.10 -34.44 35.47
N PRO A 163 -7.74 -35.58 36.10
CA PRO A 163 -6.67 -36.43 35.58
C PRO A 163 -6.97 -37.02 34.19
N ALA A 164 -8.20 -37.47 33.95
CA ALA A 164 -8.59 -38.03 32.66
C ALA A 164 -8.57 -36.96 31.55
N GLN A 165 -9.07 -35.76 31.85
CA GLN A 165 -9.07 -34.62 30.93
C GLN A 165 -7.64 -34.17 30.60
N ARG A 166 -6.75 -34.09 31.60
CA ARG A 166 -5.32 -33.79 31.40
C ARG A 166 -4.63 -34.79 30.47
N ASP A 167 -4.83 -36.09 30.69
CA ASP A 167 -4.17 -37.13 29.89
C ASP A 167 -4.74 -37.17 28.46
N ALA A 168 -6.04 -36.88 28.28
CA ALA A 168 -6.66 -36.71 26.98
C ALA A 168 -6.16 -35.47 26.23
N LEU A 169 -5.93 -34.34 26.92
CA LEU A 169 -5.28 -33.16 26.38
C LEU A 169 -3.86 -33.46 25.90
N LEU A 170 -3.06 -34.12 26.75
CA LEU A 170 -1.69 -34.52 26.41
C LEU A 170 -1.65 -35.45 25.17
N ALA A 171 -2.62 -36.37 25.06
CA ALA A 171 -2.79 -37.21 23.88
C ALA A 171 -3.22 -36.39 22.64
N LEU A 172 -4.13 -35.42 22.79
CA LEU A 172 -4.58 -34.54 21.70
C LEU A 172 -3.43 -33.70 21.12
N LEU A 173 -2.61 -33.09 21.98
CA LEU A 173 -1.48 -32.27 21.56
C LEU A 173 -0.38 -33.09 20.86
N ARG A 174 -0.13 -34.32 21.32
CA ARG A 174 0.77 -35.27 20.65
C ARG A 174 0.23 -35.70 19.28
N ASP A 175 -1.05 -36.05 19.20
CA ASP A 175 -1.72 -36.41 17.95
C ASP A 175 -1.70 -35.25 16.94
N LEU A 176 -1.99 -34.01 17.38
CA LEU A 176 -1.95 -32.81 16.53
C LEU A 176 -0.56 -32.63 15.91
N HIS A 177 0.50 -32.67 16.74
CA HIS A 177 1.87 -32.54 16.25
C HIS A 177 2.26 -33.66 15.27
N GLN A 178 1.82 -34.90 15.53
CA GLN A 178 2.11 -36.05 14.67
C GLN A 178 1.35 -36.02 13.33
N ARG A 179 0.09 -35.57 13.34
CA ARG A 179 -0.78 -35.52 12.15
C ARG A 179 -0.46 -34.31 11.26
N TYR A 180 -0.14 -33.16 11.86
CA TYR A 180 0.11 -31.90 11.16
C TYR A 180 1.51 -31.34 11.50
N PRO A 181 2.61 -32.02 11.13
CA PRO A 181 3.96 -31.66 11.55
C PRO A 181 4.47 -30.32 10.99
N GLN A 182 3.76 -29.72 10.03
CA GLN A 182 4.06 -28.37 9.51
C GLN A 182 3.44 -27.26 10.38
N LEU A 183 2.37 -27.56 11.12
CA LEU A 183 1.74 -26.60 12.04
C LEU A 183 2.57 -26.50 13.33
N LYS A 184 3.20 -25.34 13.53
CA LYS A 184 3.83 -24.98 14.81
C LYS A 184 2.76 -24.87 15.89
N LEU A 185 2.90 -25.61 17.00
CA LEU A 185 1.97 -25.50 18.13
C LEU A 185 2.45 -24.40 19.09
N PHE A 186 1.71 -23.31 19.18
CA PHE A 186 1.95 -22.19 20.09
C PHE A 186 0.88 -22.26 21.18
N LEU A 187 1.26 -22.59 22.41
CA LEU A 187 0.31 -22.90 23.49
C LEU A 187 0.04 -21.66 24.34
N ASN A 188 -1.22 -21.36 24.69
CA ASN A 188 -1.53 -20.48 25.81
C ASN A 188 -1.45 -21.27 27.12
N ARG A 189 -0.46 -20.97 27.98
CA ARG A 189 -0.19 -21.72 29.22
C ARG A 189 0.02 -23.23 28.97
N GLY A 190 -0.90 -24.09 29.43
CA GLY A 190 -0.80 -25.55 29.36
C GLY A 190 0.22 -26.19 30.30
N PHE A 191 0.51 -25.56 31.45
CA PHE A 191 1.58 -25.98 32.37
C PHE A 191 1.40 -27.41 32.93
N GLU A 192 0.17 -27.88 33.02
CA GLU A 192 -0.21 -29.20 33.54
C GLU A 192 0.25 -30.34 32.63
N VAL A 193 0.35 -30.10 31.31
CA VAL A 193 0.74 -31.08 30.29
C VAL A 193 2.13 -30.82 29.69
N LEU A 194 2.63 -29.58 29.77
CA LEU A 194 3.94 -29.18 29.24
C LEU A 194 5.13 -30.08 29.66
N PRO A 195 5.27 -30.52 30.93
CA PRO A 195 6.36 -31.42 31.35
C PRO A 195 6.41 -32.75 30.58
N ASP A 196 5.26 -33.30 30.21
CA ASP A 196 5.14 -34.56 29.47
C ASP A 196 5.10 -34.37 27.94
N LEU A 197 4.79 -33.17 27.47
CA LEU A 197 4.79 -32.80 26.06
C LEU A 197 6.22 -32.41 25.61
N LYS A 198 7.06 -33.44 25.41
CA LYS A 198 8.51 -33.29 25.18
C LYS A 198 8.92 -32.67 23.84
N GLN A 199 8.05 -32.70 22.82
CA GLN A 199 8.30 -32.21 21.46
C GLN A 199 7.05 -31.49 20.92
N GLY A 200 7.20 -30.74 19.82
CA GLY A 200 6.10 -30.09 19.09
C GLY A 200 5.69 -28.68 19.54
N VAL A 201 6.09 -28.26 20.75
CA VAL A 201 5.83 -26.91 21.27
C VAL A 201 6.81 -25.92 20.65
N ALA A 202 6.28 -24.92 19.94
CA ALA A 202 7.06 -23.88 19.26
C ALA A 202 7.23 -22.61 20.10
N ALA A 203 6.25 -22.29 20.96
CA ALA A 203 6.31 -21.23 21.99
C ALA A 203 5.20 -21.46 23.05
N VAL A 204 5.28 -20.73 24.16
CA VAL A 204 4.24 -20.68 25.21
C VAL A 204 3.88 -19.22 25.50
N ALA A 205 2.60 -18.87 25.44
CA ALA A 205 2.07 -17.57 25.85
C ALA A 205 1.63 -17.56 27.32
N VAL A 206 1.63 -16.38 27.92
CA VAL A 206 1.14 -16.12 29.27
C VAL A 206 0.38 -14.80 29.32
N GLU A 207 -0.89 -14.89 29.66
CA GLU A 207 -1.73 -13.77 30.10
C GLU A 207 -1.82 -13.79 31.64
N SER A 208 -1.18 -12.89 32.39
CA SER A 208 -0.24 -11.83 31.97
C SER A 208 0.92 -11.76 32.98
N ILE A 209 2.01 -11.05 32.67
CA ILE A 209 3.20 -10.98 33.51
C ILE A 209 3.18 -9.81 34.51
N HIS A 210 2.88 -8.57 34.07
CA HIS A 210 2.85 -7.38 34.95
C HIS A 210 1.53 -6.63 34.94
N ALA A 211 0.89 -6.50 33.78
CA ALA A 211 -0.38 -5.79 33.58
C ALA A 211 -1.43 -6.74 32.97
N SER A 212 -2.58 -6.85 33.63
CA SER A 212 -3.62 -7.84 33.33
C SER A 212 -5.01 -7.22 33.19
N TRP A 213 -5.92 -7.97 32.57
CA TRP A 213 -7.33 -7.64 32.48
C TRP A 213 -8.16 -8.52 33.43
N ASP A 214 -8.99 -7.92 34.27
CA ASP A 214 -9.97 -8.63 35.09
C ASP A 214 -11.28 -8.75 34.29
N ALA A 215 -11.45 -9.83 33.53
CA ALA A 215 -12.60 -10.03 32.65
C ALA A 215 -13.96 -9.94 33.38
N ARG A 216 -14.03 -10.33 34.67
CA ARG A 216 -15.27 -10.29 35.46
C ARG A 216 -15.65 -8.88 35.91
N ARG A 217 -14.66 -8.01 36.14
CA ARG A 217 -14.85 -6.62 36.58
C ARG A 217 -14.70 -5.60 35.45
N GLN A 218 -14.20 -6.04 34.29
CA GLN A 218 -13.82 -5.22 33.15
C GLN A 218 -12.89 -4.06 33.53
N VAL A 219 -11.81 -4.37 34.27
CA VAL A 219 -10.79 -3.39 34.67
C VAL A 219 -9.36 -3.89 34.42
N TYR A 220 -8.51 -2.97 33.99
CA TYR A 220 -7.05 -3.17 33.96
C TYR A 220 -6.48 -3.14 35.38
N ARG A 221 -5.62 -4.10 35.71
CA ARG A 221 -4.97 -4.18 37.03
C ARG A 221 -3.54 -4.75 36.94
N PRO A 222 -2.63 -4.37 37.85
CA PRO A 222 -1.36 -5.08 38.00
C PRO A 222 -1.59 -6.56 38.33
N VAL A 223 -0.74 -7.44 37.82
CA VAL A 223 -0.73 -8.85 38.19
C VAL A 223 -0.33 -8.97 39.68
N PRO A 224 -1.05 -9.75 40.51
CA PRO A 224 -0.68 -9.99 41.89
C PRO A 224 0.72 -10.60 42.04
N GLU A 225 1.41 -10.31 43.15
CA GLU A 225 2.76 -10.84 43.39
C GLU A 225 2.77 -12.36 43.56
N GLN A 226 1.74 -12.92 44.19
CA GLN A 226 1.55 -14.37 44.32
C GLN A 226 1.41 -15.05 42.95
N ASP A 227 0.61 -14.47 42.04
CA ASP A 227 0.40 -14.99 40.69
C ASP A 227 1.70 -14.94 39.88
N ARG A 228 2.47 -13.84 39.97
CA ARG A 228 3.81 -13.75 39.37
C ARG A 228 4.79 -14.77 39.94
N ALA A 229 4.76 -15.02 41.25
CA ALA A 229 5.63 -16.01 41.88
C ALA A 229 5.29 -17.43 41.39
N TRP A 230 4.00 -17.76 41.32
CA TRP A 230 3.54 -19.04 40.75
C TRP A 230 3.93 -19.20 39.27
N LEU A 231 3.68 -18.18 38.43
CA LEU A 231 4.10 -18.17 37.03
C LEU A 231 5.63 -18.34 36.89
N THR A 232 6.41 -17.70 37.76
CA THR A 232 7.87 -17.80 37.75
C THR A 232 8.35 -19.24 37.99
N GLU A 233 7.67 -20.00 38.87
CA GLU A 233 7.94 -21.43 39.06
C GLU A 233 7.56 -22.27 37.83
N GLN A 234 6.35 -22.10 37.28
CA GLN A 234 5.91 -22.85 36.09
C GLN A 234 6.83 -22.65 34.89
N LEU A 235 7.27 -21.41 34.67
CA LEU A 235 8.11 -21.01 33.54
C LEU A 235 9.57 -21.49 33.64
N LYS A 236 10.03 -22.04 34.78
CA LYS A 236 11.38 -22.63 34.88
C LYS A 236 11.57 -23.74 33.85
N SER A 237 10.64 -24.70 33.80
CA SER A 237 10.69 -25.84 32.89
C SER A 237 10.60 -25.43 31.40
N VAL A 238 9.95 -24.30 31.11
CA VAL A 238 9.85 -23.74 29.76
C VAL A 238 11.18 -23.10 29.34
N ARG A 239 11.80 -22.32 30.25
CA ARG A 239 13.14 -21.72 30.06
C ARG A 239 14.24 -22.77 29.90
N GLU A 240 14.25 -23.80 30.74
CA GLU A 240 15.23 -24.92 30.67
C GLU A 240 15.22 -25.65 29.33
N ARG A 241 14.08 -25.65 28.64
CA ARG A 241 13.89 -26.25 27.32
C ARG A 241 14.19 -25.30 26.16
N ASN A 242 14.60 -24.05 26.43
CA ASN A 242 14.77 -22.97 25.45
C ASN A 242 13.51 -22.72 24.59
N ILE A 243 12.32 -22.93 25.14
CA ILE A 243 11.06 -22.61 24.46
C ILE A 243 10.80 -21.10 24.60
N PRO A 244 10.51 -20.37 23.52
CA PRO A 244 10.16 -18.95 23.58
C PRO A 244 8.91 -18.72 24.45
N ILE A 245 8.98 -17.72 25.33
CA ILE A 245 7.85 -17.32 26.19
C ILE A 245 7.32 -15.97 25.69
N VAL A 246 6.04 -15.95 25.32
CA VAL A 246 5.32 -14.75 24.90
C VAL A 246 4.56 -14.18 26.10
N ALA A 247 4.71 -12.88 26.35
CA ALA A 247 4.01 -12.16 27.42
C ALA A 247 2.91 -11.31 26.79
N ILE A 248 1.65 -11.67 27.04
CA ILE A 248 0.47 -10.91 26.59
C ILE A 248 -0.03 -10.10 27.79
N ASP A 249 0.26 -8.80 27.77
CA ASP A 249 -0.03 -7.89 28.87
C ASP A 249 -1.04 -6.83 28.42
N TYR A 250 -1.94 -6.42 29.33
CA TYR A 250 -3.08 -5.58 28.97
C TYR A 250 -2.97 -4.16 29.54
N LEU A 251 -2.97 -3.18 28.64
CA LEU A 251 -3.08 -1.75 28.95
C LEU A 251 -4.04 -1.08 27.96
N PRO A 252 -4.78 -0.04 28.39
CA PRO A 252 -5.67 0.69 27.49
C PRO A 252 -4.87 1.53 26.49
N ALA A 253 -5.46 1.80 25.33
CA ALA A 253 -4.76 2.29 24.14
C ALA A 253 -4.03 3.64 24.35
N GLU A 254 -4.63 4.54 25.14
CA GLU A 254 -4.08 5.85 25.48
C GLU A 254 -2.80 5.76 26.32
N ARG A 255 -2.56 4.65 27.03
CA ARG A 255 -1.36 4.41 27.85
C ARG A 255 -0.18 3.84 27.04
N ARG A 256 -0.12 4.10 25.73
CA ARG A 256 0.91 3.59 24.81
C ARG A 256 2.36 3.91 25.25
N ALA A 257 2.60 5.06 25.87
CA ALA A 257 3.91 5.41 26.41
C ALA A 257 4.35 4.50 27.58
N GLU A 258 3.41 3.96 28.36
CA GLU A 258 3.65 2.97 29.40
C GLU A 258 3.78 1.56 28.81
N ALA A 259 2.99 1.23 27.78
CA ALA A 259 3.14 -0.01 27.01
C ALA A 259 4.55 -0.16 26.43
N ARG A 260 5.16 0.90 25.89
CA ARG A 260 6.58 0.91 25.46
C ARG A 260 7.54 0.56 26.60
N LYS A 261 7.37 1.18 27.78
CA LYS A 261 8.23 0.91 28.95
C LYS A 261 8.08 -0.54 29.44
N LEU A 262 6.85 -1.06 29.42
CA LEU A 262 6.55 -2.44 29.79
C LEU A 262 7.12 -3.44 28.76
N ALA A 263 7.00 -3.17 27.46
CA ALA A 263 7.62 -3.98 26.41
C ALA A 263 9.14 -4.06 26.58
N SER A 264 9.82 -2.92 26.74
CA SER A 264 11.27 -2.89 26.98
C SER A 264 11.68 -3.66 28.25
N ARG A 265 10.87 -3.58 29.31
CA ARG A 265 11.10 -4.36 30.54
C ARG A 265 10.96 -5.87 30.28
N LEU A 266 9.90 -6.30 29.60
CA LEU A 266 9.62 -7.70 29.30
C LEU A 266 10.69 -8.33 28.40
N VAL A 267 11.20 -7.58 27.40
CA VAL A 267 12.38 -7.99 26.61
C VAL A 267 13.60 -8.20 27.52
N GLY A 268 13.85 -7.28 28.46
CA GLY A 268 14.94 -7.41 29.44
C GLY A 268 14.78 -8.59 30.42
N GLU A 269 13.55 -9.02 30.68
CA GLU A 269 13.21 -10.21 31.48
C GLU A 269 13.20 -11.52 30.66
N GLY A 270 13.52 -11.46 29.36
CA GLY A 270 13.65 -12.61 28.47
C GLY A 270 12.35 -13.09 27.81
N TYR A 271 11.32 -12.24 27.77
CA TYR A 271 10.04 -12.52 27.11
C TYR A 271 9.96 -11.88 25.72
N LEU A 272 9.04 -12.39 24.90
CA LEU A 272 8.54 -11.73 23.69
C LEU A 272 7.23 -10.99 24.05
N PRO A 273 7.24 -9.67 24.27
CA PRO A 273 6.05 -8.95 24.68
C PRO A 273 5.10 -8.65 23.51
N TYR A 274 3.82 -8.67 23.82
CA TYR A 274 2.78 -7.95 23.08
C TYR A 274 1.82 -7.29 24.09
N ILE A 275 1.86 -5.95 24.16
CA ILE A 275 0.97 -5.17 25.03
C ILE A 275 -0.16 -4.60 24.18
N SER A 276 -1.41 -4.95 24.50
CA SER A 276 -2.59 -4.54 23.74
C SER A 276 -3.84 -4.38 24.64
N THR A 277 -4.99 -4.16 24.02
CA THR A 277 -6.33 -4.23 24.63
C THR A 277 -6.79 -5.69 24.79
N PRO A 278 -7.72 -5.98 25.73
CA PRO A 278 -8.28 -7.32 25.89
C PRO A 278 -9.11 -7.79 24.68
N GLY A 279 -9.57 -6.88 23.81
CA GLY A 279 -10.26 -7.22 22.56
C GLY A 279 -9.33 -7.70 21.45
N LEU A 280 -8.01 -7.48 21.58
CA LEU A 280 -7.03 -7.77 20.52
C LEU A 280 -7.44 -7.18 19.16
N ASP A 281 -8.00 -5.98 19.23
CA ASP A 281 -8.62 -5.16 18.18
C ASP A 281 -7.81 -3.89 17.88
N THR A 282 -6.59 -3.80 18.45
CA THR A 282 -5.72 -2.62 18.38
C THR A 282 -4.29 -3.02 18.08
N LEU A 283 -3.54 -2.14 17.42
CA LEU A 283 -2.15 -2.42 17.05
C LEU A 283 -1.22 -2.19 18.25
N GLY A 284 -1.04 -3.23 19.04
CA GLY A 284 -0.23 -3.23 20.27
C GLY A 284 1.25 -2.88 20.10
N VAL A 285 1.97 -2.90 21.23
CA VAL A 285 3.42 -2.62 21.31
C VAL A 285 4.17 -3.88 21.74
N GLY A 286 5.23 -4.25 21.03
CA GLY A 286 6.06 -5.43 21.37
C GLY A 286 7.56 -5.14 21.26
N SER A 287 8.36 -6.15 20.89
CA SER A 287 9.79 -6.00 20.57
C SER A 287 10.08 -5.01 19.42
N ILE A 288 9.04 -4.75 18.60
CA ILE A 288 9.00 -3.71 17.58
C ILE A 288 7.74 -2.87 17.81
N GLU A 289 7.73 -1.64 17.29
CA GLU A 289 6.54 -0.80 17.25
C GLU A 289 6.28 -0.32 15.82
N VAL A 290 5.16 -0.74 15.24
CA VAL A 290 4.67 -0.22 13.96
C VAL A 290 4.43 1.27 14.07
N GLN A 291 4.93 2.03 13.11
CA GLN A 291 4.77 3.48 13.04
C GLN A 291 3.56 3.81 12.14
N PRO A 292 2.55 4.54 12.64
CA PRO A 292 1.35 4.83 11.86
C PRO A 292 1.66 5.58 10.56
N ARG A 293 1.16 5.06 9.44
CA ARG A 293 1.23 5.69 8.11
C ARG A 293 -0.14 6.02 7.52
N ARG A 294 -1.23 5.63 8.18
CA ARG A 294 -2.58 5.89 7.68
C ARG A 294 -3.08 7.25 8.14
N ILE A 295 -3.72 7.98 7.24
CA ILE A 295 -4.48 9.19 7.52
C ILE A 295 -5.92 8.93 7.07
N ALA A 296 -6.88 9.12 7.96
CA ALA A 296 -8.28 9.11 7.58
C ALA A 296 -8.64 10.48 6.97
N VAL A 297 -9.33 10.50 5.83
CA VAL A 297 -9.91 11.72 5.25
C VAL A 297 -11.42 11.56 5.22
N LEU A 298 -12.10 12.29 6.11
CA LEU A 298 -13.55 12.30 6.25
C LEU A 298 -14.14 13.26 5.22
N TYR A 299 -15.17 12.80 4.51
CA TYR A 299 -15.92 13.57 3.53
C TYR A 299 -17.43 13.39 3.70
N ASP A 300 -18.19 14.38 3.27
CA ASP A 300 -19.65 14.35 3.30
C ASP A 300 -20.21 13.75 1.99
N PRO A 301 -20.98 12.65 2.02
CA PRO A 301 -21.62 12.11 0.81
C PRO A 301 -22.56 13.12 0.11
N ARG A 302 -23.06 14.14 0.81
CA ARG A 302 -23.88 15.23 0.24
C ARG A 302 -23.08 16.14 -0.70
N GLU A 303 -21.75 16.15 -0.61
CA GLU A 303 -20.85 16.87 -1.53
C GLU A 303 -20.56 16.08 -2.82
N GLY A 304 -21.17 14.90 -2.96
CA GLY A 304 -21.10 14.04 -4.13
C GLY A 304 -20.09 12.91 -4.00
N ALA A 305 -19.76 12.29 -5.14
CA ALA A 305 -18.85 11.16 -5.18
C ALA A 305 -17.43 11.54 -4.72
N LEU A 306 -16.74 10.62 -4.05
CA LEU A 306 -15.38 10.79 -3.50
C LEU A 306 -14.41 11.51 -4.46
N THR A 307 -14.44 11.19 -5.77
CA THR A 307 -13.56 11.78 -6.78
C THR A 307 -13.74 13.29 -7.00
N ARG A 308 -14.82 13.88 -6.45
CA ARG A 308 -15.13 15.32 -6.50
C ARG A 308 -14.82 16.05 -5.20
N THR A 309 -14.62 15.35 -4.08
CA THR A 309 -14.46 16.00 -2.77
C THR A 309 -13.11 16.69 -2.66
N GLY A 310 -13.06 17.81 -1.93
CA GLY A 310 -11.83 18.62 -1.82
C GLY A 310 -10.69 17.87 -1.14
N GLY A 311 -10.97 17.09 -0.09
CA GLY A 311 -9.96 16.26 0.58
C GLY A 311 -9.31 15.24 -0.37
N PHE A 312 -10.08 14.64 -1.27
CA PHE A 312 -9.57 13.70 -2.27
C PHE A 312 -8.71 14.41 -3.33
N ARG A 313 -9.28 15.42 -4.02
CA ARG A 313 -8.61 16.10 -5.14
C ARG A 313 -7.40 16.92 -4.69
N SER A 314 -7.46 17.59 -3.54
CA SER A 314 -6.45 18.57 -3.12
C SER A 314 -5.42 18.03 -2.12
N LEU A 315 -5.75 17.03 -1.27
CA LEU A 315 -4.79 16.48 -0.29
C LEU A 315 -4.25 15.10 -0.64
N GLY A 316 -4.97 14.28 -1.41
CA GLY A 316 -4.59 12.89 -1.68
C GLY A 316 -3.15 12.75 -2.21
N GLY A 317 -2.83 13.46 -3.30
CA GLY A 317 -1.49 13.45 -3.90
C GLY A 317 -0.38 14.03 -3.01
N LEU A 318 -0.72 14.95 -2.10
CA LEU A 318 0.22 15.56 -1.16
C LEU A 318 0.55 14.59 -0.01
N LEU A 319 -0.46 13.92 0.53
CA LEU A 319 -0.32 12.91 1.59
C LEU A 319 0.48 11.70 1.09
N GLU A 320 0.19 11.23 -0.13
CA GLU A 320 0.97 10.20 -0.83
C GLU A 320 2.46 10.58 -0.89
N TYR A 321 2.80 11.80 -1.34
CA TYR A 321 4.18 12.29 -1.38
C TYR A 321 4.83 12.41 0.01
N MET A 322 4.07 12.85 1.03
CA MET A 322 4.53 12.89 2.43
C MET A 322 4.80 11.48 2.99
N GLY A 323 4.48 10.43 2.23
CA GLY A 323 4.68 9.04 2.60
C GLY A 323 3.51 8.47 3.38
N TYR A 324 2.32 9.07 3.36
CA TYR A 324 1.15 8.56 4.06
C TYR A 324 0.20 7.81 3.11
N ARG A 325 -0.44 6.77 3.63
CA ARG A 325 -1.60 6.12 3.01
C ARG A 325 -2.84 6.90 3.41
N VAL A 326 -3.74 7.14 2.46
CA VAL A 326 -5.03 7.78 2.72
C VAL A 326 -6.16 6.74 2.70
N ASP A 327 -6.95 6.71 3.78
CA ASP A 327 -8.22 5.99 3.83
C ASP A 327 -9.36 7.03 3.81
N TYR A 328 -10.20 6.99 2.77
CA TYR A 328 -11.31 7.95 2.62
C TYR A 328 -12.58 7.39 3.26
N LEU A 329 -13.11 8.11 4.25
CA LEU A 329 -14.24 7.66 5.07
C LEU A 329 -15.46 8.56 4.83
N PRO A 330 -16.60 8.04 4.33
CA PRO A 330 -17.83 8.82 4.28
C PRO A 330 -18.36 9.06 5.70
N VAL A 331 -18.93 10.24 5.94
CA VAL A 331 -19.61 10.55 7.21
C VAL A 331 -21.08 10.12 7.14
N ASP A 332 -21.28 8.81 7.19
CA ASP A 332 -22.56 8.11 7.24
C ASP A 332 -22.52 6.94 8.26
N ASP A 333 -23.50 6.05 8.22
CA ASP A 333 -23.61 4.88 9.12
C ASP A 333 -22.45 3.86 8.98
N SER A 334 -21.57 4.00 7.98
CA SER A 334 -20.39 3.15 7.78
C SER A 334 -19.11 3.66 8.45
N LEU A 335 -19.16 4.84 9.10
CA LEU A 335 -18.01 5.45 9.77
C LEU A 335 -17.45 4.51 10.87
N PRO A 336 -16.16 4.11 10.83
CA PRO A 336 -15.63 3.05 11.70
C PRO A 336 -15.55 3.50 13.16
N THR A 337 -16.02 2.63 14.06
CA THR A 337 -16.04 2.85 15.52
C THR A 337 -14.86 2.22 16.25
N SER A 338 -14.05 1.41 15.57
CA SER A 338 -12.78 0.86 16.06
C SER A 338 -11.79 1.96 16.45
N THR A 339 -10.88 1.69 17.37
CA THR A 339 -9.87 2.68 17.75
C THR A 339 -8.93 3.04 16.60
N MET A 340 -8.45 4.28 16.58
CA MET A 340 -7.44 4.72 15.61
C MET A 340 -6.01 4.67 16.15
N THR A 341 -5.84 4.62 17.48
CA THR A 341 -4.54 4.68 18.16
C THR A 341 -3.59 3.58 17.70
N GLY A 342 -2.42 3.97 17.21
CA GLY A 342 -1.36 3.05 16.76
C GLY A 342 -1.52 2.54 15.32
N LEU A 343 -2.66 2.74 14.67
CA LEU A 343 -2.87 2.42 13.25
C LEU A 343 -2.86 3.68 12.37
N TYR A 344 -3.49 4.76 12.83
CA TYR A 344 -3.53 6.05 12.15
C TYR A 344 -2.61 7.08 12.82
N ALA A 345 -2.00 7.95 12.01
CA ALA A 345 -1.23 9.10 12.48
C ALA A 345 -2.13 10.32 12.79
N GLY A 346 -3.35 10.34 12.24
CA GLY A 346 -4.34 11.39 12.47
C GLY A 346 -5.54 11.24 11.52
N ALA A 347 -6.50 12.15 11.66
CA ALA A 347 -7.65 12.27 10.75
C ALA A 347 -7.82 13.70 10.26
N ILE A 348 -8.32 13.84 9.04
CA ILE A 348 -8.61 15.10 8.37
C ILE A 348 -10.11 15.15 8.11
N VAL A 349 -10.74 16.26 8.47
CA VAL A 349 -12.15 16.55 8.16
C VAL A 349 -12.18 17.63 7.07
N TRP A 350 -12.62 17.26 5.87
CA TRP A 350 -12.81 18.20 4.76
C TRP A 350 -14.26 18.15 4.30
N MET A 351 -15.09 19.01 4.90
CA MET A 351 -16.52 19.10 4.63
C MET A 351 -16.92 20.58 4.63
N THR A 352 -17.60 21.03 3.58
CA THR A 352 -18.07 22.42 3.39
C THR A 352 -19.59 22.57 3.48
N SER A 353 -20.34 21.46 3.47
CA SER A 353 -21.81 21.43 3.64
C SER A 353 -22.29 21.70 5.08
N GLY A 354 -21.37 21.96 6.01
CA GLY A 354 -21.66 22.13 7.43
C GLY A 354 -21.86 20.80 8.14
N VAL A 355 -22.63 20.82 9.24
CA VAL A 355 -22.86 19.64 10.10
C VAL A 355 -23.53 18.50 9.28
N PRO A 356 -23.04 17.25 9.37
CA PRO A 356 -23.62 16.10 8.66
C PRO A 356 -25.00 15.72 9.19
N GLU A 357 -25.79 15.00 8.37
CA GLU A 357 -27.09 14.46 8.80
C GLU A 357 -26.93 13.47 9.98
N ALA A 358 -25.89 12.63 9.93
CA ALA A 358 -25.50 11.72 11.00
C ALA A 358 -24.82 12.41 12.20
N ARG A 359 -25.23 13.65 12.56
CA ARG A 359 -24.58 14.53 13.55
C ARG A 359 -24.25 13.85 14.88
N GLY A 360 -25.10 12.97 15.39
CA GLY A 360 -24.89 12.28 16.66
C GLY A 360 -23.78 11.24 16.60
N ALA A 361 -23.71 10.48 15.51
CA ALA A 361 -22.63 9.52 15.26
C ALA A 361 -21.31 10.25 14.98
N PHE A 362 -21.34 11.31 14.17
CA PHE A 362 -20.17 12.14 13.86
C PHE A 362 -19.57 12.82 15.09
N ASN A 363 -20.38 13.52 15.91
CA ASN A 363 -19.88 14.18 17.11
C ASN A 363 -19.30 13.16 18.11
N LYS A 364 -19.97 12.03 18.32
CA LYS A 364 -19.46 10.92 19.14
C LYS A 364 -18.13 10.38 18.60
N TRP A 365 -18.01 10.24 17.27
CA TRP A 365 -16.77 9.78 16.64
C TRP A 365 -15.63 10.77 16.88
N ILE A 366 -15.86 12.07 16.68
CA ILE A 366 -14.88 13.14 16.94
C ILE A 366 -14.44 13.12 18.41
N ASP A 367 -15.40 13.02 19.36
CA ASP A 367 -15.11 12.93 20.79
C ASP A 367 -14.22 11.72 21.13
N GLN A 368 -14.51 10.54 20.56
CA GLN A 368 -13.69 9.34 20.74
C GLN A 368 -12.26 9.52 20.22
N ARG A 369 -12.06 10.18 19.08
CA ARG A 369 -10.71 10.45 18.54
C ARG A 369 -9.92 11.40 19.44
N LEU A 370 -10.59 12.41 20.00
CA LEU A 370 -9.97 13.33 20.98
C LEU A 370 -9.61 12.61 22.28
N GLU A 371 -10.45 11.69 22.77
CA GLU A 371 -10.18 10.87 23.97
C GLU A 371 -9.05 9.85 23.74
N GLU A 372 -8.92 9.32 22.52
CA GLU A 372 -7.79 8.49 22.08
C GLU A 372 -6.47 9.25 21.88
N GLY A 373 -6.50 10.58 21.87
CA GLY A 373 -5.36 11.42 21.49
C GLY A 373 -4.99 11.35 20.01
N THR A 374 -5.92 10.99 19.12
CA THR A 374 -5.74 10.99 17.67
C THR A 374 -5.87 12.42 17.13
N PRO A 375 -4.84 13.03 16.53
CA PRO A 375 -4.90 14.41 16.05
C PRO A 375 -5.93 14.63 14.93
N LEU A 376 -6.65 15.75 14.97
CA LEU A 376 -7.71 16.12 14.02
C LEU A 376 -7.40 17.43 13.26
N ALA A 377 -7.32 17.37 11.93
CA ALA A 377 -7.15 18.56 11.09
C ALA A 377 -8.44 18.91 10.33
N PHE A 378 -9.03 20.07 10.59
CA PHE A 378 -10.19 20.57 9.85
C PHE A 378 -9.75 21.51 8.73
N PHE A 379 -10.20 21.25 7.49
CA PHE A 379 -9.89 22.05 6.32
C PHE A 379 -11.16 22.59 5.65
N GLN A 380 -11.07 23.84 5.17
CA GLN A 380 -12.13 24.62 4.51
C GLN A 380 -13.36 24.92 5.39
N GLY A 381 -14.00 23.89 5.94
CA GLY A 381 -15.14 24.02 6.85
C GLY A 381 -14.84 23.49 8.25
N LEU A 382 -15.72 23.85 9.18
CA LEU A 382 -15.76 23.35 10.54
C LEU A 382 -17.18 22.79 10.80
N PRO A 383 -17.45 21.50 10.49
CA PRO A 383 -18.78 20.90 10.60
C PRO A 383 -19.16 20.54 12.06
N ILE A 384 -18.74 21.36 13.03
CA ILE A 384 -18.94 21.16 14.47
C ILE A 384 -19.76 22.32 15.04
N ASP A 385 -20.99 22.03 15.48
CA ASP A 385 -21.85 22.96 16.23
C ASP A 385 -21.91 22.64 17.74
N ASP A 386 -21.25 21.56 18.17
CA ASP A 386 -21.27 21.10 19.55
C ASP A 386 -20.35 21.92 20.45
N ALA A 387 -20.94 22.60 21.43
CA ALA A 387 -20.21 23.47 22.35
C ALA A 387 -19.22 22.72 23.26
N ALA A 388 -19.48 21.45 23.60
CA ALA A 388 -18.56 20.64 24.41
C ALA A 388 -17.32 20.26 23.60
N ILE A 389 -17.49 19.85 22.34
CA ILE A 389 -16.38 19.59 21.43
C ILE A 389 -15.56 20.88 21.21
N LEU A 390 -16.20 21.98 20.83
CA LEU A 390 -15.51 23.27 20.64
C LEU A 390 -14.71 23.70 21.90
N THR A 391 -15.27 23.49 23.10
CA THR A 391 -14.57 23.74 24.36
C THR A 391 -13.36 22.82 24.54
N LYS A 392 -13.44 21.52 24.20
CA LYS A 392 -12.29 20.59 24.20
C LYS A 392 -11.17 21.07 23.23
N LEU A 393 -11.53 21.64 22.09
CA LEU A 393 -10.56 22.23 21.12
C LEU A 393 -10.01 23.60 21.56
N GLY A 394 -10.53 24.18 22.65
CA GLY A 394 -10.20 25.55 23.07
C GLY A 394 -10.67 26.62 22.09
N LEU A 395 -11.76 26.37 21.37
CA LEU A 395 -12.35 27.23 20.35
C LEU A 395 -13.73 27.72 20.78
N GLN A 396 -14.15 28.88 20.30
CA GLN A 396 -15.49 29.42 20.51
C GLN A 396 -16.05 30.04 19.23
N LEU A 397 -17.30 29.69 18.88
CA LEU A 397 -18.04 30.39 17.84
C LEU A 397 -18.49 31.76 18.34
N ASN A 398 -18.01 32.81 17.67
CA ASN A 398 -18.47 34.17 17.82
C ASN A 398 -19.82 34.31 17.07
N GLY A 399 -20.82 34.94 17.68
CA GLY A 399 -22.19 34.94 17.15
C GLY A 399 -22.35 35.55 15.74
N MET A 400 -23.46 35.20 15.07
CA MET A 400 -23.82 35.50 13.66
C MET A 400 -23.87 36.98 13.20
N GLN A 401 -23.35 37.92 13.99
CA GLN A 401 -23.29 39.33 13.63
C GLN A 401 -22.30 39.54 12.45
N PRO A 402 -22.66 40.32 11.41
CA PRO A 402 -21.83 40.52 10.22
C PRO A 402 -20.38 40.88 10.52
N ILE A 403 -19.46 40.40 9.68
CA ILE A 403 -18.02 40.67 9.79
C ILE A 403 -17.63 41.70 8.72
N SER A 404 -17.09 42.85 9.17
CA SER A 404 -16.71 43.97 8.30
C SER A 404 -15.53 44.74 8.88
N GLY A 405 -14.69 45.31 8.01
CA GLY A 405 -13.49 46.05 8.43
C GLY A 405 -12.50 45.13 9.14
N LEU A 406 -12.08 44.07 8.48
CA LEU A 406 -11.09 43.12 9.00
C LEU A 406 -9.67 43.67 8.82
N GLU A 407 -8.86 43.58 9.87
CA GLU A 407 -7.43 43.85 9.87
C GLU A 407 -6.66 42.62 10.39
N ILE A 408 -5.43 42.40 9.91
CA ILE A 408 -4.56 41.30 10.37
C ILE A 408 -3.86 41.76 11.65
N VAL A 409 -4.10 41.04 12.75
CA VAL A 409 -3.42 41.25 14.04
C VAL A 409 -2.12 40.45 14.09
N SER A 410 -2.16 39.19 13.67
CA SER A 410 -0.98 38.32 13.60
C SER A 410 -1.11 37.28 12.49
N GLN A 411 0.04 36.89 11.93
CA GLN A 411 0.14 35.93 10.84
C GLN A 411 1.41 35.09 11.04
N ASP A 412 1.26 33.77 11.08
CA ASP A 412 2.37 32.83 10.97
C ASP A 412 2.68 32.59 9.49
N ARG A 413 3.79 33.14 9.02
CA ARG A 413 4.23 33.04 7.62
C ARG A 413 4.80 31.67 7.25
N GLU A 414 5.05 30.77 8.20
CA GLU A 414 5.35 29.37 7.90
C GLU A 414 4.10 28.58 7.52
N LEU A 415 2.93 29.01 8.01
CA LEU A 415 1.65 28.35 7.75
C LEU A 415 0.88 29.00 6.60
N ILE A 416 0.82 30.34 6.52
CA ILE A 416 -0.12 31.02 5.62
C ILE A 416 0.44 32.27 4.95
N GLY A 417 0.08 32.47 3.67
CA GLY A 417 0.34 33.66 2.87
C GLY A 417 1.76 33.78 2.31
N ALA A 418 2.50 32.68 2.29
CA ALA A 418 3.88 32.61 1.77
C ALA A 418 4.17 31.34 0.94
N PHE A 419 3.13 30.60 0.54
CA PHE A 419 3.27 29.37 -0.24
C PHE A 419 3.07 29.62 -1.75
N GLU A 420 1.87 29.43 -2.30
CA GLU A 420 1.58 29.74 -3.72
C GLU A 420 0.93 31.12 -3.87
N ALA A 421 -0.06 31.43 -3.03
CA ALA A 421 -0.78 32.70 -3.04
C ALA A 421 -0.50 33.56 -1.80
N PRO A 422 -0.45 34.89 -1.94
CA PRO A 422 -0.38 35.80 -0.80
C PRO A 422 -1.70 35.81 -0.02
N LEU A 423 -1.62 36.15 1.27
CA LEU A 423 -2.80 36.34 2.11
C LEU A 423 -3.56 37.62 1.71
N VAL A 424 -4.81 37.48 1.28
CA VAL A 424 -5.74 38.59 1.00
C VAL A 424 -6.87 38.59 2.03
N VAL A 425 -7.13 39.73 2.68
CA VAL A 425 -8.17 39.83 3.72
C VAL A 425 -9.57 39.78 3.09
N ARG A 426 -10.40 38.82 3.50
CA ARG A 426 -11.74 38.58 2.97
C ARG A 426 -12.69 38.22 4.13
N SER A 427 -13.81 38.94 4.29
CA SER A 427 -14.83 38.59 5.30
C SER A 427 -15.93 37.65 4.79
N ARG A 428 -16.14 37.56 3.46
CA ARG A 428 -17.14 36.67 2.87
C ARG A 428 -16.71 35.22 3.05
N GLY A 429 -17.56 34.43 3.71
CA GLY A 429 -17.30 33.02 4.00
C GLY A 429 -16.42 32.76 5.23
N LEU A 430 -15.98 33.81 5.95
CA LEU A 430 -15.21 33.65 7.17
C LEU A 430 -16.10 33.09 8.29
N VAL A 431 -15.71 31.92 8.83
CA VAL A 431 -16.29 31.38 10.06
C VAL A 431 -15.87 32.27 11.22
N ALA A 432 -16.85 32.80 11.96
CA ALA A 432 -16.62 33.61 13.14
C ALA A 432 -16.19 32.71 14.32
N ILE A 433 -14.89 32.39 14.40
CA ILE A 433 -14.31 31.51 15.43
C ILE A 433 -13.19 32.24 16.16
N GLY A 434 -13.11 32.14 17.49
CA GLY A 434 -11.99 32.64 18.30
C GLY A 434 -11.28 31.51 19.04
N SER A 435 -9.97 31.64 19.26
CA SER A 435 -9.22 30.74 20.14
C SER A 435 -9.25 31.24 21.59
N GLN A 436 -9.72 30.41 22.52
CA GLN A 436 -9.84 30.72 23.95
C GLN A 436 -8.73 30.07 24.80
N SER A 437 -8.00 29.10 24.26
CA SER A 437 -6.91 28.41 24.97
C SER A 437 -5.55 29.03 24.66
N SER A 438 -4.72 29.22 25.68
CA SER A 438 -3.30 29.61 25.53
C SER A 438 -2.39 28.46 25.09
N ALA A 439 -2.88 27.21 25.08
CA ALA A 439 -2.18 26.07 24.50
C ALA A 439 -2.29 26.04 22.95
N ASN A 440 -3.30 26.70 22.40
CA ASN A 440 -3.47 26.84 20.97
C ASN A 440 -2.48 27.86 20.39
N LYS A 441 -1.82 27.49 19.29
CA LYS A 441 -0.95 28.35 18.48
C LYS A 441 -1.72 28.90 17.30
N THR A 442 -1.93 30.21 17.28
CA THR A 442 -2.69 30.91 16.23
C THR A 442 -1.84 31.12 14.98
N GLY A 443 -2.29 30.62 13.83
CA GLY A 443 -1.64 30.84 12.53
C GLY A 443 -2.12 32.11 11.80
N LEU A 444 -3.35 32.55 12.06
CA LEU A 444 -3.89 33.81 11.58
C LEU A 444 -4.88 34.36 12.61
N VAL A 445 -4.66 35.58 13.08
CA VAL A 445 -5.61 36.35 13.90
C VAL A 445 -6.01 37.60 13.13
N LEU A 446 -7.32 37.80 13.00
CA LEU A 446 -7.94 38.96 12.40
C LEU A 446 -8.77 39.67 13.47
N VAL A 447 -8.89 41.00 13.39
CA VAL A 447 -9.84 41.77 14.21
C VAL A 447 -10.81 42.50 13.29
N ASP A 448 -12.08 42.54 13.66
CA ASP A 448 -13.09 43.32 12.92
C ASP A 448 -13.33 44.72 13.51
N ALA A 449 -14.11 45.54 12.80
CA ALA A 449 -14.43 46.91 13.22
C ALA A 449 -15.20 47.01 14.56
N ALA A 450 -15.70 45.89 15.10
CA ALA A 450 -16.32 45.82 16.43
C ALA A 450 -15.34 45.35 17.52
N GLY A 451 -14.06 45.15 17.19
CA GLY A 451 -13.02 44.69 18.10
C GLY A 451 -13.07 43.19 18.41
N ARG A 452 -13.80 42.39 17.63
CA ARG A 452 -13.87 40.93 17.82
C ARG A 452 -12.72 40.25 17.08
N GLU A 453 -12.01 39.37 17.78
CA GLU A 453 -10.96 38.54 17.18
C GLU A 453 -11.56 37.30 16.47
N HIS A 454 -11.03 37.00 15.29
CA HIS A 454 -11.36 35.83 14.48
C HIS A 454 -10.07 35.08 14.14
N THR A 455 -10.02 33.78 14.41
CA THR A 455 -8.82 32.94 14.31
C THR A 455 -9.02 31.75 13.37
N PRO A 456 -9.11 31.96 12.04
CA PRO A 456 -9.44 30.91 11.07
C PRO A 456 -8.33 29.87 10.86
N VAL A 457 -7.12 30.10 11.37
CA VAL A 457 -6.00 29.13 11.35
C VAL A 457 -5.45 28.96 12.76
N VAL A 458 -5.52 27.73 13.29
CA VAL A 458 -5.05 27.36 14.65
C VAL A 458 -4.42 25.97 14.61
N THR A 459 -3.41 25.73 15.44
CA THR A 459 -2.89 24.38 15.76
C THR A 459 -2.75 24.20 17.27
N GLY A 460 -2.86 22.98 17.78
CA GLY A 460 -2.76 22.64 19.20
C GLY A 460 -2.58 21.14 19.41
N ASP A 461 -2.49 20.70 20.67
CA ASP A 461 -2.20 19.29 20.98
C ASP A 461 -3.29 18.32 20.50
N TRP A 462 -4.50 18.82 20.23
CA TRP A 462 -5.63 18.07 19.65
C TRP A 462 -5.60 17.96 18.12
N GLY A 463 -4.82 18.81 17.41
CA GLY A 463 -5.01 18.98 15.97
C GLY A 463 -4.81 20.41 15.44
N GLY A 464 -5.65 20.80 14.49
CA GLY A 464 -5.72 22.18 13.98
C GLY A 464 -6.93 22.47 13.10
N ILE A 465 -7.20 23.75 12.86
CA ILE A 465 -8.16 24.24 11.86
C ILE A 465 -7.47 25.12 10.82
N ALA A 466 -7.92 25.02 9.57
CA ALA A 466 -7.55 25.87 8.45
C ALA A 466 -8.83 26.15 7.61
N LEU A 467 -9.50 27.27 7.89
CA LEU A 467 -10.86 27.52 7.41
C LEU A 467 -10.93 28.48 6.22
N ALA A 468 -12.02 28.38 5.46
CA ALA A 468 -12.40 29.35 4.44
C ALA A 468 -12.54 30.77 5.03
N PRO A 469 -12.24 31.83 4.25
CA PRO A 469 -11.74 31.83 2.87
C PRO A 469 -10.20 31.72 2.77
N TYR A 470 -9.51 31.27 3.83
CA TYR A 470 -8.06 31.44 3.99
C TYR A 470 -7.19 30.24 3.61
N VAL A 471 -7.77 29.24 2.94
CA VAL A 471 -7.07 28.06 2.42
C VAL A 471 -6.65 28.25 0.96
N PHE A 472 -7.54 28.81 0.12
CA PHE A 472 -7.31 29.01 -1.32
C PHE A 472 -7.62 30.45 -1.74
N GLU A 473 -6.86 30.94 -2.71
CA GLU A 473 -7.16 32.14 -3.51
C GLU A 473 -7.62 31.69 -4.91
N GLY A 474 -8.53 32.43 -5.54
CA GLY A 474 -9.08 32.09 -6.87
C GLY A 474 -10.39 31.28 -6.83
N GLU A 475 -10.83 30.83 -8.00
CA GLU A 475 -12.07 30.08 -8.23
C GLU A 475 -11.77 28.69 -8.83
N ASP A 476 -12.57 27.69 -8.45
CA ASP A 476 -12.59 26.30 -8.95
C ASP A 476 -11.28 25.71 -9.49
N ASP A 477 -11.06 25.77 -10.81
CA ASP A 477 -9.95 25.10 -11.50
C ASP A 477 -8.66 25.93 -11.54
N THR A 478 -8.65 27.17 -11.03
CA THR A 478 -7.44 28.01 -10.95
C THR A 478 -7.09 28.40 -9.50
N ARG A 479 -7.52 27.59 -8.53
CA ARG A 479 -7.27 27.84 -7.11
C ARG A 479 -5.81 27.63 -6.75
N GLN A 480 -5.26 28.56 -5.96
CA GLN A 480 -3.89 28.54 -5.46
C GLN A 480 -3.88 28.42 -3.94
N TRP A 481 -2.94 27.67 -3.37
CA TRP A 481 -2.79 27.48 -1.94
C TRP A 481 -2.29 28.75 -1.22
N ILE A 482 -3.13 29.35 -0.37
CA ILE A 482 -2.70 30.44 0.55
C ILE A 482 -1.98 29.82 1.76
N ILE A 483 -2.52 28.74 2.31
CA ILE A 483 -1.90 27.95 3.37
C ILE A 483 -0.84 27.01 2.77
N ASP A 484 0.32 26.82 3.41
CA ASP A 484 1.22 25.71 3.07
C ASP A 484 0.60 24.42 3.62
N PRO A 485 0.10 23.51 2.75
CA PRO A 485 -0.58 22.30 3.20
C PRO A 485 0.38 21.34 3.91
N PHE A 486 1.67 21.32 3.56
CA PHE A 486 2.67 20.45 4.18
C PHE A 486 2.96 20.92 5.60
N ALA A 487 3.25 22.21 5.78
CA ALA A 487 3.58 22.77 7.10
C ALA A 487 2.38 22.70 8.05
N PHE A 488 1.16 22.97 7.56
CA PHE A 488 -0.05 22.82 8.36
C PHE A 488 -0.32 21.37 8.73
N LEU A 489 -0.30 20.42 7.77
CA LEU A 489 -0.55 19.00 8.08
C LEU A 489 0.49 18.43 9.04
N GLN A 490 1.77 18.75 8.86
CA GLN A 490 2.83 18.34 9.78
C GLN A 490 2.60 18.85 11.21
N ARG A 491 2.15 20.10 11.36
CA ARG A 491 1.94 20.72 12.67
C ARG A 491 0.64 20.29 13.33
N ALA A 492 -0.47 20.28 12.59
CA ALA A 492 -1.78 19.89 13.09
C ALA A 492 -1.84 18.40 13.43
N LEU A 493 -1.36 17.53 12.54
CA LEU A 493 -1.36 16.08 12.77
C LEU A 493 -0.10 15.56 13.47
N GLN A 494 0.79 16.46 13.90
CA GLN A 494 2.00 16.14 14.67
C GLN A 494 2.90 15.09 13.99
N LEU A 495 2.99 15.16 12.66
CA LEU A 495 3.60 14.14 11.82
C LEU A 495 5.12 14.14 11.95
N ALA A 496 5.67 13.07 12.53
CA ALA A 496 7.11 12.88 12.66
C ALA A 496 7.77 12.51 11.30
N PRO A 497 9.03 12.90 11.05
CA PRO A 497 9.79 12.43 9.90
C PRO A 497 9.94 10.90 9.88
N LEU A 498 9.59 10.28 8.75
CA LEU A 498 9.68 8.85 8.49
C LEU A 498 10.18 8.57 7.07
N PRO A 499 10.71 7.36 6.77
CA PRO A 499 11.00 6.92 5.40
C PRO A 499 9.71 6.88 4.57
N ALA A 500 9.54 7.81 3.65
CA ALA A 500 8.38 7.89 2.77
C ALA A 500 8.58 6.96 1.55
N PRO A 501 7.71 5.96 1.30
CA PRO A 501 7.76 5.18 0.06
C PRO A 501 7.68 6.07 -1.17
N ASP A 502 8.54 5.83 -2.16
CA ASP A 502 8.61 6.63 -3.38
C ASP A 502 8.37 5.79 -4.63
N VAL A 503 7.44 6.26 -5.46
CA VAL A 503 7.11 5.67 -6.77
C VAL A 503 7.69 6.47 -7.94
N THR A 504 8.43 7.54 -7.66
CA THR A 504 8.95 8.46 -8.69
C THR A 504 10.38 8.17 -9.09
N THR A 505 11.14 7.46 -8.23
CA THR A 505 12.56 7.18 -8.38
C THR A 505 12.83 5.68 -8.17
N GLU A 506 13.68 5.09 -8.99
CA GLU A 506 14.25 3.76 -8.76
C GLU A 506 15.71 3.75 -9.18
N ASN A 507 16.57 3.11 -8.38
CA ASN A 507 18.02 3.07 -8.60
C ASN A 507 18.58 4.45 -8.96
N GLY A 508 18.22 5.46 -8.18
CA GLY A 508 18.68 6.84 -8.31
C GLY A 508 18.18 7.61 -9.55
N ARG A 509 17.40 7.00 -10.43
CA ARG A 509 16.85 7.63 -11.65
C ARG A 509 15.37 7.88 -11.52
N ARG A 510 14.89 8.97 -12.13
CA ARG A 510 13.45 9.21 -12.28
C ARG A 510 12.85 8.11 -13.14
N ILE A 511 11.76 7.51 -12.69
CA ILE A 511 11.02 6.47 -13.42
C ILE A 511 10.36 7.10 -14.65
N ALA A 512 10.41 6.39 -15.77
CA ALA A 512 9.65 6.72 -16.98
C ALA A 512 8.76 5.55 -17.41
N THR A 513 7.51 5.86 -17.75
CA THR A 513 6.53 4.91 -18.30
C THR A 513 5.86 5.52 -19.51
N VAL A 514 5.63 4.73 -20.56
CA VAL A 514 4.77 5.13 -21.68
C VAL A 514 3.58 4.19 -21.75
N HIS A 515 2.36 4.72 -21.81
CA HIS A 515 1.17 3.93 -22.15
C HIS A 515 0.29 4.62 -23.20
N ILE A 516 -0.33 3.79 -24.05
CA ILE A 516 -1.11 4.22 -25.20
C ILE A 516 -2.51 3.61 -25.13
N ASP A 517 -3.52 4.48 -25.12
CA ASP A 517 -4.93 4.11 -25.22
C ASP A 517 -5.37 3.87 -26.66
N GLY A 518 -6.38 3.01 -26.82
CA GLY A 518 -6.80 2.49 -28.12
C GLY A 518 -7.40 3.53 -29.08
N ASP A 519 -7.82 4.69 -28.58
CA ASP A 519 -8.66 5.66 -29.29
C ASP A 519 -8.06 6.20 -30.57
N GLY A 520 -8.85 6.11 -31.64
CA GLY A 520 -8.47 6.61 -32.95
C GLY A 520 -7.37 5.78 -33.62
N PHE A 521 -7.14 4.54 -33.18
CA PHE A 521 -6.34 3.57 -33.92
C PHE A 521 -6.74 3.42 -35.40
N PRO A 522 -8.03 3.36 -35.78
CA PRO A 522 -8.45 3.30 -37.19
C PRO A 522 -8.36 4.65 -37.93
N SER A 523 -8.07 5.75 -37.24
CA SER A 523 -8.00 7.09 -37.86
C SER A 523 -6.88 7.18 -38.91
N ARG A 524 -7.08 8.04 -39.91
CA ARG A 524 -6.11 8.30 -40.97
C ARG A 524 -5.33 9.58 -40.66
N ALA A 525 -4.01 9.54 -40.84
CA ALA A 525 -3.14 10.67 -40.59
C ALA A 525 -3.16 11.70 -41.73
N GLU A 526 -3.15 12.98 -41.39
CA GLU A 526 -3.12 14.12 -42.31
C GLU A 526 -1.68 14.42 -42.79
N ILE A 527 -1.01 13.37 -43.26
CA ILE A 527 0.36 13.37 -43.77
C ILE A 527 0.41 12.63 -45.13
N PRO A 528 1.46 12.81 -45.94
CA PRO A 528 1.56 12.16 -47.26
C PRO A 528 1.35 10.64 -47.20
N GLY A 529 0.48 10.13 -48.07
CA GLY A 529 0.08 8.71 -48.12
C GLY A 529 -1.04 8.32 -47.16
N THR A 530 -1.47 9.19 -46.24
CA THR A 530 -2.60 8.97 -45.30
C THR A 530 -2.57 7.60 -44.60
N PRO A 531 -1.48 7.25 -43.89
CA PRO A 531 -1.39 6.00 -43.15
C PRO A 531 -2.42 5.96 -42.01
N TYR A 532 -2.73 4.76 -41.52
CA TYR A 532 -3.43 4.61 -40.23
C TYR A 532 -2.59 5.18 -39.09
N ALA A 533 -3.25 5.77 -38.09
CA ALA A 533 -2.64 6.33 -36.90
C ALA A 533 -1.71 5.32 -36.20
N GLY A 534 -2.13 4.07 -36.07
CA GLY A 534 -1.29 2.98 -35.54
C GLY A 534 -0.02 2.68 -36.36
N THR A 535 0.03 3.04 -37.65
CA THR A 535 1.27 2.96 -38.44
C THR A 535 2.19 4.14 -38.15
N THR A 536 1.67 5.36 -37.99
CA THR A 536 2.45 6.54 -37.56
C THR A 536 3.03 6.28 -36.16
N VAL A 537 2.19 5.94 -35.17
CA VAL A 537 2.63 5.67 -33.79
C VAL A 537 3.73 4.59 -33.73
N LEU A 538 3.60 3.50 -34.49
CA LEU A 538 4.64 2.47 -34.54
C LEU A 538 5.97 2.98 -35.10
N ASN A 539 5.93 3.76 -36.18
CA ASN A 539 7.12 4.14 -36.93
C ASN A 539 7.82 5.39 -36.38
N ASP A 540 7.04 6.36 -35.92
CA ASP A 540 7.53 7.69 -35.52
C ASP A 540 7.65 7.83 -33.99
N PHE A 541 6.92 7.01 -33.20
CA PHE A 541 6.99 7.05 -31.72
C PHE A 541 7.63 5.79 -31.12
N ILE A 542 7.09 4.58 -31.35
CA ILE A 542 7.54 3.35 -30.65
C ILE A 542 8.94 2.90 -31.10
N LYS A 543 9.21 2.88 -32.41
CA LYS A 543 10.52 2.43 -32.94
C LYS A 543 11.68 3.39 -32.66
N PRO A 544 11.57 4.72 -32.81
CA PRO A 544 12.72 5.62 -32.69
C PRO A 544 13.21 5.79 -31.26
N TYR A 545 12.34 5.66 -30.26
CA TYR A 545 12.66 5.93 -28.86
C TYR A 545 12.83 4.63 -28.05
N PRO A 546 13.94 4.45 -27.31
CA PRO A 546 14.20 3.25 -26.53
C PRO A 546 13.51 3.32 -25.15
N LEU A 547 12.19 3.48 -25.15
CA LEU A 547 11.35 3.39 -23.94
C LEU A 547 10.42 2.18 -24.03
N LEU A 548 10.12 1.60 -22.87
CA LEU A 548 9.10 0.55 -22.74
C LEU A 548 7.72 1.18 -22.84
N THR A 549 6.87 0.59 -23.66
CA THR A 549 5.56 1.15 -24.03
C THR A 549 4.48 0.10 -23.82
N SER A 550 3.45 0.43 -23.06
CA SER A 550 2.29 -0.45 -22.86
C SER A 550 1.16 -0.01 -23.78
N VAL A 551 0.59 -0.92 -24.57
CA VAL A 551 -0.35 -0.57 -25.66
C VAL A 551 -1.64 -1.35 -25.51
N SER A 552 -2.75 -0.62 -25.52
CA SER A 552 -4.10 -1.17 -25.47
C SER A 552 -4.84 -1.00 -26.80
N PHE A 553 -5.97 -1.70 -26.95
CA PHE A 553 -6.85 -1.59 -28.10
C PHE A 553 -8.32 -1.69 -27.67
N ILE A 554 -9.18 -0.89 -28.30
CA ILE A 554 -10.63 -1.05 -28.24
C ILE A 554 -11.02 -2.14 -29.22
N GLU A 555 -11.44 -3.31 -28.75
CA GLU A 555 -11.80 -4.43 -29.63
C GLU A 555 -12.89 -4.03 -30.64
N GLY A 556 -13.87 -3.22 -30.22
CA GLY A 556 -14.98 -2.73 -31.04
C GLY A 556 -14.59 -1.84 -32.22
N GLU A 557 -13.39 -1.26 -32.25
CA GLU A 557 -12.90 -0.50 -33.41
C GLU A 557 -12.16 -1.39 -34.43
N ILE A 558 -11.54 -2.48 -33.96
CA ILE A 558 -10.58 -3.27 -34.76
C ILE A 558 -11.05 -4.68 -35.11
N GLY A 559 -12.05 -5.21 -34.38
CA GLY A 559 -12.48 -6.60 -34.46
C GLY A 559 -13.57 -6.85 -35.50
N PRO A 560 -13.70 -8.10 -35.97
CA PRO A 560 -14.74 -8.50 -36.94
C PRO A 560 -16.16 -8.50 -36.36
N GLN A 561 -16.31 -8.32 -35.04
CA GLN A 561 -17.58 -8.13 -34.34
C GLN A 561 -17.80 -6.67 -33.90
N GLY A 562 -16.91 -5.76 -34.29
CA GLY A 562 -16.97 -4.34 -33.91
C GLY A 562 -17.83 -3.48 -34.84
N MET A 563 -17.68 -2.17 -34.68
CA MET A 563 -18.30 -1.12 -35.49
C MET A 563 -17.84 -1.15 -36.96
N TYR A 564 -16.58 -1.51 -37.21
CA TYR A 564 -15.97 -1.48 -38.56
C TYR A 564 -15.46 -2.86 -39.01
N PRO A 565 -16.33 -3.89 -39.14
CA PRO A 565 -15.91 -5.28 -39.38
C PRO A 565 -15.17 -5.48 -40.72
N TYR A 566 -15.36 -4.56 -41.68
CA TYR A 566 -14.64 -4.55 -42.95
C TYR A 566 -13.17 -4.08 -42.82
N LEU A 567 -12.85 -3.25 -41.82
CA LEU A 567 -11.47 -2.79 -41.55
C LEU A 567 -10.64 -3.82 -40.77
N ALA A 568 -11.27 -4.79 -40.09
CA ALA A 568 -10.57 -5.77 -39.25
C ALA A 568 -9.45 -6.53 -39.97
N ARG A 569 -9.60 -6.76 -41.28
CA ARG A 569 -8.58 -7.41 -42.14
C ARG A 569 -7.30 -6.58 -42.31
N GLU A 570 -7.36 -5.26 -42.13
CA GLU A 570 -6.21 -4.34 -42.15
C GLU A 570 -5.74 -4.01 -40.73
N LEU A 571 -6.66 -3.87 -39.78
CA LEU A 571 -6.40 -3.41 -38.41
C LEU A 571 -5.84 -4.50 -37.49
N GLU A 572 -6.36 -5.75 -37.52
CA GLU A 572 -5.78 -6.82 -36.69
C GLU A 572 -4.30 -7.10 -37.03
N PRO A 573 -3.86 -7.20 -38.31
CA PRO A 573 -2.45 -7.34 -38.65
C PRO A 573 -1.59 -6.16 -38.18
N LEU A 574 -2.14 -4.93 -38.21
CA LEU A 574 -1.43 -3.75 -37.70
C LEU A 574 -1.25 -3.83 -36.17
N ALA A 575 -2.28 -4.20 -35.43
CA ALA A 575 -2.22 -4.37 -33.98
C ALA A 575 -1.23 -5.49 -33.58
N ARG A 576 -1.28 -6.66 -34.25
CA ARG A 576 -0.28 -7.74 -34.08
C ARG A 576 1.15 -7.24 -34.30
N ARG A 577 1.37 -6.44 -35.35
CA ARG A 577 2.70 -5.87 -35.68
C ARG A 577 3.22 -4.95 -34.58
N ILE A 578 2.33 -4.19 -33.92
CA ILE A 578 2.69 -3.36 -32.76
C ILE A 578 3.04 -4.23 -31.56
N LEU A 579 2.16 -5.17 -31.18
CA LEU A 579 2.39 -6.05 -30.02
C LEU A 579 3.59 -6.98 -30.18
N SER A 580 3.98 -7.33 -31.41
CA SER A 580 5.21 -8.10 -31.69
C SER A 580 6.51 -7.33 -31.44
N HIS A 581 6.47 -6.00 -31.30
CA HIS A 581 7.69 -5.20 -31.06
C HIS A 581 8.26 -5.48 -29.67
N GLU A 582 9.58 -5.67 -29.53
CA GLU A 582 10.19 -6.12 -28.25
C GLU A 582 9.83 -5.20 -27.07
N ARG A 583 9.81 -3.87 -27.30
CA ARG A 583 9.51 -2.84 -26.27
C ARG A 583 8.01 -2.57 -26.07
N VAL A 584 7.12 -3.48 -26.47
CA VAL A 584 5.66 -3.33 -26.32
C VAL A 584 5.05 -4.41 -25.42
N GLU A 585 4.29 -3.98 -24.40
CA GLU A 585 3.49 -4.83 -23.51
C GLU A 585 1.99 -4.68 -23.83
N PRO A 586 1.21 -5.79 -23.97
CA PRO A 586 -0.20 -5.72 -24.33
C PRO A 586 -1.14 -5.44 -23.14
N ALA A 587 -2.12 -4.57 -23.39
CA ALA A 587 -3.25 -4.26 -22.52
C ALA A 587 -4.58 -4.35 -23.29
N THR A 588 -5.71 -4.33 -22.59
CA THR A 588 -7.05 -4.13 -23.18
C THR A 588 -7.57 -2.72 -22.92
N HIS A 589 -8.25 -2.12 -23.91
CA HIS A 589 -9.03 -0.88 -23.75
C HIS A 589 -10.53 -1.17 -23.93
N THR A 590 -10.99 -2.26 -23.30
CA THR A 590 -12.37 -2.75 -23.31
C THR A 590 -12.87 -3.26 -24.67
N PHE A 591 -14.16 -3.64 -24.72
CA PHE A 591 -14.83 -4.04 -25.96
C PHE A 591 -15.46 -2.83 -26.65
N SER A 592 -16.28 -2.07 -25.93
CA SER A 592 -17.14 -1.04 -26.53
C SER A 592 -16.73 0.39 -26.21
N HIS A 593 -15.63 0.59 -25.48
CA HIS A 593 -15.21 1.87 -24.93
C HIS A 593 -16.39 2.57 -24.19
N PRO A 594 -16.81 2.05 -23.02
CA PRO A 594 -17.69 2.78 -22.11
C PRO A 594 -17.18 4.20 -21.89
N TYR A 595 -18.01 5.19 -22.20
CA TYR A 595 -17.72 6.61 -21.94
C TYR A 595 -17.98 6.97 -20.48
N PHE A 596 -18.92 6.28 -19.83
CA PHE A 596 -19.25 6.43 -18.42
C PHE A 596 -19.39 5.05 -17.78
N TRP A 597 -18.52 4.73 -16.82
CA TRP A 597 -18.59 3.44 -16.13
C TRP A 597 -19.70 3.38 -15.07
N GLN A 598 -20.23 4.52 -14.64
CA GLN A 598 -21.30 4.62 -13.65
C GLN A 598 -22.48 5.44 -14.19
N ALA A 599 -22.81 5.24 -15.47
CA ALA A 599 -23.80 6.01 -16.23
C ALA A 599 -25.13 6.27 -15.51
N GLU A 600 -25.67 5.32 -14.74
CA GLU A 600 -26.90 5.54 -13.95
C GLU A 600 -26.71 6.64 -12.90
N ARG A 601 -25.61 6.62 -12.14
CA ARG A 601 -25.22 7.67 -11.19
C ARG A 601 -24.92 8.98 -11.90
N ASP A 602 -24.18 8.92 -13.00
CA ASP A 602 -23.73 10.11 -13.70
C ASP A 602 -24.88 10.85 -14.39
N SER A 603 -25.91 10.11 -14.85
CA SER A 603 -27.16 10.68 -15.37
C SER A 603 -28.01 11.46 -14.36
N GLN A 604 -27.77 11.29 -13.05
CA GLN A 604 -28.43 12.08 -12.00
C GLN A 604 -27.76 13.44 -11.75
N GLN A 605 -26.64 13.73 -12.40
CA GLN A 605 -25.89 14.97 -12.20
C GLN A 605 -26.50 16.11 -13.01
N GLU A 606 -26.57 17.30 -12.40
CA GLU A 606 -26.98 18.50 -13.09
C GLU A 606 -26.03 18.79 -14.27
N GLY A 607 -26.61 19.02 -15.45
CA GLY A 607 -25.85 19.28 -16.69
C GLY A 607 -25.29 18.04 -17.40
N PHE A 608 -25.58 16.81 -16.96
CA PHE A 608 -25.12 15.60 -17.67
C PHE A 608 -25.66 15.53 -19.11
N GLN A 609 -24.75 15.45 -20.08
CA GLN A 609 -25.04 15.24 -21.50
C GLN A 609 -24.16 14.11 -22.05
N ALA A 610 -24.79 13.08 -22.62
CA ALA A 610 -24.12 11.94 -23.23
C ALA A 610 -24.09 12.10 -24.76
N ASP A 611 -23.39 13.13 -25.26
CA ASP A 611 -23.40 13.54 -26.67
C ASP A 611 -22.96 12.44 -27.65
N TYR A 612 -22.08 11.54 -27.18
CA TYR A 612 -21.58 10.38 -27.93
C TYR A 612 -22.28 9.06 -27.54
N GLY A 613 -23.34 9.13 -26.73
CA GLY A 613 -23.97 7.98 -26.08
C GLY A 613 -23.17 7.49 -24.86
N LEU A 614 -23.43 6.24 -24.43
CA LEU A 614 -22.76 5.63 -23.26
C LEU A 614 -21.54 4.77 -23.64
N LYS A 615 -21.43 4.38 -24.91
CA LYS A 615 -20.40 3.51 -25.49
C LYS A 615 -20.45 3.59 -27.02
N LEU A 616 -19.50 2.98 -27.72
CA LEU A 616 -19.55 2.83 -29.18
C LEU A 616 -20.84 2.08 -29.63
N PRO A 617 -21.51 2.54 -30.72
CA PRO A 617 -22.66 1.84 -31.32
C PRO A 617 -22.21 0.60 -32.13
N ILE A 618 -21.81 -0.45 -31.41
CA ILE A 618 -21.49 -1.77 -31.97
C ILE A 618 -22.79 -2.55 -32.25
N PRO A 619 -22.97 -3.11 -33.47
CA PRO A 619 -24.17 -3.88 -33.82
C PRO A 619 -24.42 -5.08 -32.89
N GLY A 620 -25.64 -5.21 -32.37
CA GLY A 620 -26.05 -6.34 -31.52
C GLY A 620 -25.55 -6.28 -30.07
N TYR A 621 -24.97 -5.15 -29.66
CA TYR A 621 -24.51 -4.90 -28.29
C TYR A 621 -25.14 -3.60 -27.78
N ASP A 622 -26.37 -3.67 -27.27
CA ASP A 622 -27.16 -2.49 -26.90
C ASP A 622 -26.96 -2.03 -25.44
N LYS A 623 -26.43 -2.90 -24.58
CA LYS A 623 -26.14 -2.64 -23.17
C LYS A 623 -24.70 -2.98 -22.84
N ILE A 624 -24.09 -2.26 -21.91
CA ILE A 624 -22.73 -2.56 -21.41
C ILE A 624 -22.83 -3.78 -20.48
N ASP A 625 -22.03 -4.82 -20.76
CA ASP A 625 -21.77 -5.95 -19.87
C ASP A 625 -20.31 -5.86 -19.43
N PHE A 626 -20.07 -5.50 -18.16
CA PHE A 626 -18.71 -5.33 -17.64
C PHE A 626 -17.86 -6.61 -17.70
N LYS A 627 -18.46 -7.82 -17.73
CA LYS A 627 -17.68 -9.05 -17.98
C LYS A 627 -17.24 -9.15 -19.44
N ARG A 628 -18.07 -8.69 -20.39
CA ARG A 628 -17.70 -8.60 -21.81
C ARG A 628 -16.63 -7.54 -22.06
N GLU A 629 -16.71 -6.40 -21.37
CA GLU A 629 -15.70 -5.33 -21.42
C GLU A 629 -14.35 -5.80 -20.87
N VAL A 630 -14.33 -6.46 -19.71
CA VAL A 630 -13.09 -6.85 -19.00
C VAL A 630 -12.55 -8.20 -19.51
N PHE A 631 -13.25 -9.31 -19.24
CA PHE A 631 -12.76 -10.65 -19.58
C PHE A 631 -12.78 -10.88 -21.09
N GLY A 632 -13.86 -10.49 -21.77
CA GLY A 632 -14.03 -10.69 -23.21
C GLY A 632 -12.97 -9.97 -24.03
N SER A 633 -12.72 -8.68 -23.77
CA SER A 633 -11.72 -7.92 -24.51
C SER A 633 -10.28 -8.35 -24.17
N ARG A 634 -9.98 -8.67 -22.90
CA ARG A 634 -8.70 -9.32 -22.54
C ARG A 634 -8.46 -10.57 -23.38
N ASP A 635 -9.45 -11.45 -23.47
CA ASP A 635 -9.34 -12.71 -24.18
C ASP A 635 -9.21 -12.50 -25.69
N TYR A 636 -9.95 -11.54 -26.26
CA TYR A 636 -9.76 -11.10 -27.65
C TYR A 636 -8.34 -10.63 -27.94
N VAL A 637 -7.78 -9.73 -27.11
CA VAL A 637 -6.40 -9.24 -27.28
C VAL A 637 -5.41 -10.38 -27.15
N ARG A 638 -5.55 -11.25 -26.14
CA ARG A 638 -4.69 -12.42 -25.91
C ARG A 638 -4.70 -13.38 -27.10
N ASP A 639 -5.89 -13.77 -27.56
CA ASP A 639 -6.05 -14.90 -28.49
C ASP A 639 -5.91 -14.48 -29.96
N ARG A 640 -6.09 -13.20 -30.28
CA ARG A 640 -6.10 -12.71 -31.68
C ARG A 640 -5.01 -11.69 -32.00
N LEU A 641 -4.47 -10.94 -31.03
CA LEU A 641 -3.54 -9.84 -31.30
C LEU A 641 -2.14 -10.04 -30.69
N ALA A 642 -2.08 -10.51 -29.44
CA ALA A 642 -0.84 -10.65 -28.70
C ALA A 642 -0.01 -11.86 -29.20
N PRO A 643 1.33 -11.75 -29.20
CA PRO A 643 2.21 -12.92 -29.26
C PRO A 643 1.94 -13.89 -28.09
N ALA A 644 2.08 -15.19 -28.31
CA ALA A 644 1.78 -16.22 -27.31
C ALA A 644 2.68 -16.16 -26.06
N ASP A 645 3.85 -15.53 -26.16
CA ASP A 645 4.81 -15.25 -25.09
C ASP A 645 4.52 -13.96 -24.32
N LYS A 646 3.54 -13.15 -24.75
CA LYS A 646 3.19 -11.86 -24.14
C LYS A 646 1.78 -11.87 -23.53
N PRO A 647 1.64 -12.12 -22.21
CA PRO A 647 0.34 -12.10 -21.56
C PRO A 647 -0.25 -10.69 -21.49
N VAL A 648 -1.57 -10.58 -21.63
CA VAL A 648 -2.32 -9.34 -21.37
C VAL A 648 -2.43 -9.16 -19.85
N LYS A 649 -1.67 -8.21 -19.30
CA LYS A 649 -1.57 -7.99 -17.84
C LYS A 649 -2.42 -6.82 -17.32
N MET A 650 -2.97 -6.00 -18.20
CA MET A 650 -3.57 -4.72 -17.83
C MET A 650 -4.89 -4.43 -18.56
N ILE A 651 -5.78 -3.73 -17.86
CA ILE A 651 -6.87 -2.95 -18.43
C ILE A 651 -6.57 -1.46 -18.27
N PHE A 652 -6.73 -0.72 -19.36
CA PHE A 652 -6.71 0.73 -19.39
C PHE A 652 -8.18 1.16 -19.43
N TRP A 653 -8.65 1.90 -18.42
CA TRP A 653 -10.06 2.30 -18.34
C TRP A 653 -10.38 3.38 -19.38
N SER A 654 -11.47 3.16 -20.13
CA SER A 654 -11.99 4.07 -21.15
C SER A 654 -12.83 5.21 -20.56
N GLY A 655 -13.05 6.26 -21.36
CA GLY A 655 -14.04 7.30 -21.04
C GLY A 655 -13.69 8.13 -19.81
N ASP A 656 -14.64 8.28 -18.88
CA ASP A 656 -14.41 8.94 -17.59
C ASP A 656 -13.37 8.22 -16.70
N ALA A 657 -13.10 6.94 -16.99
CA ALA A 657 -12.22 6.07 -16.22
C ALA A 657 -12.56 6.01 -14.72
N ILE A 658 -13.85 6.06 -14.37
CA ILE A 658 -14.34 5.95 -12.97
C ILE A 658 -15.17 4.67 -12.79
N PRO A 659 -14.58 3.46 -12.89
CA PRO A 659 -15.28 2.20 -12.59
C PRO A 659 -15.82 2.16 -11.16
N ASP A 660 -16.82 1.33 -10.91
CA ASP A 660 -17.29 1.03 -9.55
C ASP A 660 -16.44 -0.07 -8.89
N ALA A 661 -16.65 -0.30 -7.59
CA ALA A 661 -15.90 -1.31 -6.85
C ALA A 661 -16.09 -2.74 -7.42
N PRO A 662 -17.32 -3.21 -7.74
CA PRO A 662 -17.53 -4.47 -8.46
C PRO A 662 -16.73 -4.59 -9.77
N THR A 663 -16.65 -3.54 -10.58
CA THR A 663 -15.92 -3.58 -11.87
C THR A 663 -14.41 -3.57 -11.68
N ILE A 664 -13.88 -2.83 -10.70
CA ILE A 664 -12.46 -2.95 -10.29
C ILE A 664 -12.14 -4.39 -9.86
N LYS A 665 -13.05 -5.02 -9.08
CA LYS A 665 -12.88 -6.43 -8.71
C LYS A 665 -12.87 -7.37 -9.91
N LEU A 666 -13.71 -7.13 -10.93
CA LEU A 666 -13.68 -7.91 -12.17
C LEU A 666 -12.32 -7.84 -12.88
N ALA A 667 -11.61 -6.71 -12.83
CA ALA A 667 -10.26 -6.59 -13.38
C ALA A 667 -9.25 -7.48 -12.62
N TYR A 668 -9.25 -7.42 -11.29
CA TYR A 668 -8.39 -8.28 -10.47
C TYR A 668 -8.72 -9.78 -10.61
N ASP A 669 -10.01 -10.13 -10.64
CA ASP A 669 -10.46 -11.50 -10.90
C ASP A 669 -10.11 -11.98 -12.32
N ALA A 670 -9.91 -11.05 -13.27
CA ALA A 670 -9.40 -11.32 -14.61
C ALA A 670 -7.85 -11.38 -14.67
N GLY A 671 -7.15 -11.21 -13.55
CA GLY A 671 -5.68 -11.17 -13.49
C GLY A 671 -5.08 -9.90 -14.09
N LEU A 672 -5.84 -8.80 -14.12
CA LEU A 672 -5.44 -7.52 -14.70
C LEU A 672 -5.14 -6.48 -13.62
N LEU A 673 -3.96 -5.87 -13.72
CA LEU A 673 -3.71 -4.57 -13.11
C LEU A 673 -4.51 -3.50 -13.88
N ASN A 674 -4.83 -2.38 -13.24
CA ASN A 674 -5.73 -1.39 -13.83
C ASN A 674 -5.18 0.04 -13.70
N VAL A 675 -5.37 0.85 -14.75
CA VAL A 675 -4.94 2.26 -14.79
C VAL A 675 -5.85 3.12 -15.68
N ASN A 676 -5.64 4.44 -15.63
CA ASN A 676 -6.37 5.57 -16.23
C ASN A 676 -7.31 6.28 -15.26
N GLY A 677 -7.75 7.47 -15.67
CA GLY A 677 -8.40 8.47 -14.84
C GLY A 677 -7.39 9.33 -14.08
N GLY A 678 -7.92 10.29 -13.31
CA GLY A 678 -7.12 11.31 -12.62
C GLY A 678 -6.73 12.47 -13.53
N GLU A 679 -6.40 13.60 -12.93
CA GLU A 679 -6.35 14.90 -13.64
C GLU A 679 -5.01 15.63 -13.44
N THR A 680 -3.91 14.92 -13.10
CA THR A 680 -2.63 15.57 -12.78
C THR A 680 -2.06 16.33 -13.98
N ARG A 681 -2.23 17.65 -13.96
CA ARG A 681 -1.75 18.61 -14.97
C ARG A 681 -1.32 19.89 -14.26
N LEU A 682 -0.06 20.27 -14.45
CA LEU A 682 0.48 21.56 -14.01
C LEU A 682 1.19 22.22 -15.21
N THR A 683 0.97 23.50 -15.41
CA THR A 683 1.60 24.31 -16.49
C THR A 683 2.15 25.60 -15.89
N ARG A 684 2.92 26.38 -16.65
CA ARG A 684 3.40 27.70 -16.19
C ARG A 684 2.29 28.75 -16.15
N ALA A 685 1.17 28.50 -16.83
CA ALA A 685 -0.05 29.31 -16.75
C ALA A 685 -0.92 28.97 -15.52
N ASP A 686 -0.88 27.70 -15.10
CA ASP A 686 -1.57 27.18 -13.93
C ASP A 686 -0.67 26.16 -13.22
N SER A 687 0.12 26.65 -12.27
CA SER A 687 1.24 25.92 -11.64
C SER A 687 0.94 25.46 -10.22
N SER A 688 -0.33 25.50 -9.78
CA SER A 688 -0.70 25.16 -8.41
C SER A 688 -0.66 23.65 -8.17
N LEU A 689 -0.30 23.26 -6.94
CA LEU A 689 -0.47 21.89 -6.46
C LEU A 689 -1.94 21.47 -6.31
N THR A 690 -2.92 22.37 -6.50
CA THR A 690 -4.33 21.96 -6.67
C THR A 690 -4.54 21.12 -7.95
N GLY A 691 -3.67 21.27 -8.96
CA GLY A 691 -3.60 20.41 -10.14
C GLY A 691 -2.95 19.04 -9.90
N LEU A 692 -2.53 18.71 -8.66
CA LEU A 692 -1.90 17.42 -8.32
C LEU A 692 -2.91 16.39 -7.80
N TYR A 693 -3.67 15.79 -8.72
CA TYR A 693 -4.60 14.68 -8.42
C TYR A 693 -3.89 13.47 -7.76
N PRO A 694 -4.52 12.74 -6.81
CA PRO A 694 -3.94 11.52 -6.22
C PRO A 694 -3.57 10.45 -7.25
N LEU A 695 -2.59 9.61 -6.91
CA LEU A 695 -2.23 8.42 -7.67
C LEU A 695 -3.19 7.25 -7.45
N LEU A 696 -3.87 7.21 -6.28
CA LEU A 696 -4.59 6.03 -5.82
C LEU A 696 -6.04 6.34 -5.39
N ARG A 697 -6.96 5.45 -5.76
CA ARG A 697 -8.31 5.38 -5.19
C ARG A 697 -8.54 3.98 -4.60
N PRO A 698 -8.48 3.79 -3.27
CA PRO A 698 -8.86 2.52 -2.65
C PRO A 698 -10.38 2.32 -2.75
N THR A 699 -10.81 1.09 -3.04
CA THR A 699 -12.23 0.70 -3.08
C THR A 699 -12.43 -0.68 -2.46
N ALA A 700 -13.67 -1.05 -2.13
CA ALA A 700 -13.99 -2.40 -1.65
C ALA A 700 -13.69 -3.53 -2.66
N GLY A 701 -13.50 -3.21 -3.94
CA GLY A 701 -13.12 -4.17 -4.98
C GLY A 701 -11.63 -4.27 -5.25
N GLY A 702 -10.81 -3.47 -4.55
CA GLY A 702 -9.39 -3.34 -4.79
C GLY A 702 -8.98 -1.88 -5.07
N LEU A 703 -7.73 -1.71 -5.49
CA LEU A 703 -7.14 -0.40 -5.76
C LEU A 703 -7.46 0.01 -7.22
N GLN A 704 -7.87 1.26 -7.46
CA GLN A 704 -7.62 1.89 -8.75
C GLN A 704 -6.33 2.70 -8.64
N VAL A 705 -5.47 2.54 -9.64
CA VAL A 705 -4.33 3.43 -9.86
C VAL A 705 -4.72 4.41 -10.96
N TYR A 706 -4.45 5.70 -10.78
CA TYR A 706 -4.68 6.72 -11.80
C TYR A 706 -3.49 6.88 -12.72
N ALA A 707 -3.71 7.51 -13.88
CA ALA A 707 -2.62 7.96 -14.72
C ALA A 707 -1.82 9.03 -13.94
N PRO A 708 -0.52 8.86 -13.67
CA PRO A 708 0.21 9.78 -12.79
C PRO A 708 0.32 11.21 -13.35
N ILE A 709 0.22 11.33 -14.68
CA ILE A 709 0.06 12.55 -15.45
C ILE A 709 -0.98 12.22 -16.54
N ILE A 710 -1.93 13.13 -16.75
CA ILE A 710 -3.05 12.94 -17.69
C ILE A 710 -2.62 13.08 -19.16
N ASN A 711 -3.41 12.48 -20.06
CA ASN A 711 -3.15 12.38 -21.50
C ASN A 711 -3.29 13.71 -22.28
N GLU A 712 -3.03 13.67 -23.58
CA GLU A 712 -3.03 14.83 -24.47
C GLU A 712 -4.40 15.52 -24.62
N ASN A 713 -5.48 14.84 -24.27
CA ASN A 713 -6.86 15.32 -24.41
C ASN A 713 -7.03 16.68 -23.72
N VAL A 714 -6.65 16.78 -22.44
CA VAL A 714 -6.82 18.00 -21.63
C VAL A 714 -5.87 19.14 -22.04
N TYR A 715 -4.75 18.83 -22.70
CA TYR A 715 -3.80 19.81 -23.24
C TYR A 715 -4.20 20.31 -24.63
N THR A 716 -5.17 19.67 -25.29
CA THR A 716 -5.57 19.96 -26.68
C THR A 716 -7.06 20.28 -26.83
N ASN A 717 -7.74 20.60 -25.72
CA ASN A 717 -9.16 20.94 -25.65
C ASN A 717 -10.05 19.87 -26.32
N LEU A 718 -10.10 18.66 -25.76
CA LEU A 718 -10.87 17.54 -26.31
C LEU A 718 -10.51 17.23 -27.77
N TRP A 719 -9.21 17.32 -28.10
CA TRP A 719 -8.66 17.18 -29.45
C TRP A 719 -9.25 18.16 -30.49
N GLN A 720 -9.86 19.27 -30.06
CA GLN A 720 -10.33 20.35 -30.96
C GLN A 720 -9.20 21.31 -31.35
N GLY A 721 -8.10 21.31 -30.58
CA GLY A 721 -6.88 22.06 -30.83
C GLY A 721 -6.62 23.16 -29.78
N PRO A 722 -5.40 23.75 -29.78
CA PRO A 722 -4.34 23.54 -30.76
C PRO A 722 -3.66 22.17 -30.63
N TYR A 723 -3.50 21.45 -31.75
CA TYR A 723 -2.91 20.10 -31.78
C TYR A 723 -1.43 20.03 -31.39
N TYR A 724 -0.80 21.15 -31.05
CA TYR A 724 0.56 21.21 -30.46
C TYR A 724 0.54 21.37 -28.93
N GLY A 725 -0.63 21.53 -28.30
CA GLY A 725 -0.76 21.88 -26.88
C GLY A 725 -0.17 20.85 -25.92
N PHE A 726 -0.10 19.57 -26.32
CA PHE A 726 0.52 18.52 -25.50
C PHE A 726 2.02 18.69 -25.25
N ARG A 727 2.68 19.64 -25.93
CA ARG A 727 4.04 20.08 -25.59
C ARG A 727 4.14 20.52 -24.13
N ASP A 728 3.05 21.05 -23.58
CA ASP A 728 3.03 21.64 -22.24
C ASP A 728 3.05 20.55 -21.14
N VAL A 729 2.97 19.26 -21.49
CA VAL A 729 3.28 18.14 -20.59
C VAL A 729 4.74 18.18 -20.10
N ILE A 730 5.64 18.81 -20.86
CA ILE A 730 7.02 19.09 -20.43
C ILE A 730 7.03 20.01 -19.20
N GLU A 731 6.14 21.01 -19.16
CA GLU A 731 6.01 21.88 -17.98
C GLU A 731 5.49 21.08 -16.78
N THR A 732 4.56 20.14 -17.01
CA THR A 732 4.10 19.22 -15.97
C THR A 732 5.23 18.33 -15.46
N PHE A 733 6.10 17.81 -16.34
CA PHE A 733 7.28 17.05 -15.92
C PHE A 733 8.26 17.86 -15.07
N GLU A 734 8.44 19.16 -15.35
CA GLU A 734 9.32 20.06 -14.59
C GLU A 734 8.70 20.43 -13.22
N LEU A 735 7.45 20.90 -13.22
CA LEU A 735 6.74 21.37 -12.01
C LEU A 735 6.42 20.23 -11.02
N THR A 736 6.34 18.99 -11.50
CA THR A 736 6.21 17.80 -10.64
C THR A 736 7.56 17.14 -10.27
N ASP A 737 8.69 17.72 -10.68
CA ASP A 737 10.03 17.30 -10.24
C ASP A 737 10.66 18.28 -9.24
N SER A 738 10.33 19.57 -9.28
CA SER A 738 11.02 20.61 -8.49
C SER A 738 10.04 21.63 -7.90
N PRO A 739 10.18 22.03 -6.61
CA PRO A 739 11.24 21.66 -5.66
C PRO A 739 11.06 20.29 -5.01
N ARG A 740 9.94 19.60 -5.28
CA ARG A 740 9.60 18.29 -4.73
C ARG A 740 9.27 17.34 -5.88
N ARG A 741 9.86 16.14 -5.90
CA ARG A 741 9.50 15.12 -6.89
C ARG A 741 8.19 14.45 -6.49
N MET A 742 7.13 14.86 -7.18
CA MET A 742 5.77 14.36 -7.01
C MET A 742 5.44 13.26 -8.03
N ARG A 743 5.99 13.32 -9.25
CA ARG A 743 5.71 12.37 -10.34
C ARG A 743 6.99 11.96 -11.07
N GLY A 744 6.99 10.75 -11.66
CA GLY A 744 7.96 10.35 -12.67
C GLY A 744 7.68 11.00 -14.03
N LEU A 745 8.37 10.54 -15.06
CA LEU A 745 8.15 10.91 -16.47
C LEU A 745 7.10 9.97 -17.08
N HIS A 746 5.84 10.25 -16.81
CA HIS A 746 4.72 9.42 -17.25
C HIS A 746 4.10 10.00 -18.52
N LEU A 747 4.31 9.35 -19.66
CA LEU A 747 3.76 9.74 -20.94
C LEU A 747 2.52 8.88 -21.26
N TYR A 748 1.37 9.52 -21.25
CA TYR A 748 0.06 8.94 -21.54
C TYR A 748 -0.52 9.64 -22.77
N TYR A 749 -0.97 8.91 -23.79
CA TYR A 749 -1.62 9.47 -24.97
C TYR A 749 -2.44 8.41 -25.72
N HIS A 750 -3.17 8.82 -26.77
CA HIS A 750 -3.98 7.92 -27.60
C HIS A 750 -3.43 7.81 -29.03
N PHE A 751 -3.87 6.80 -29.79
CA PHE A 751 -3.42 6.64 -31.18
C PHE A 751 -3.69 7.87 -32.06
N TYR A 752 -4.77 8.62 -31.82
CA TYR A 752 -5.07 9.83 -32.60
C TYR A 752 -3.96 10.90 -32.56
N SER A 753 -3.05 10.89 -31.56
CA SER A 753 -1.84 11.72 -31.56
C SER A 753 -0.96 11.52 -32.80
N GLY A 754 -1.01 10.34 -33.42
CA GLY A 754 -0.36 10.04 -34.70
C GLY A 754 -1.09 10.57 -35.95
N THR A 755 -2.12 11.43 -35.82
CA THR A 755 -2.91 11.89 -36.97
C THR A 755 -2.56 13.27 -37.48
N LYS A 756 -2.12 14.21 -36.62
CA LYS A 756 -1.89 15.61 -36.99
C LYS A 756 -0.39 15.92 -37.04
N MET A 757 0.09 16.54 -38.11
CA MET A 757 1.52 16.90 -38.27
C MET A 757 2.09 17.70 -37.09
N ALA A 758 1.30 18.60 -36.51
CA ALA A 758 1.69 19.37 -35.32
C ALA A 758 1.90 18.49 -34.08
N ALA A 759 1.00 17.52 -33.84
CA ALA A 759 1.10 16.57 -32.73
C ALA A 759 2.27 15.61 -32.92
N ILE A 760 2.44 15.04 -34.13
CA ILE A 760 3.55 14.15 -34.47
C ILE A 760 4.91 14.81 -34.16
N LYS A 761 5.07 16.09 -34.53
CA LYS A 761 6.29 16.85 -34.22
C LYS A 761 6.47 17.05 -32.71
N VAL A 762 5.41 17.43 -32.00
CA VAL A 762 5.44 17.67 -30.55
C VAL A 762 5.74 16.40 -29.76
N MET A 763 5.20 15.25 -30.14
CA MET A 763 5.56 13.96 -29.54
C MET A 763 7.07 13.71 -29.65
N GLY A 764 7.68 14.03 -30.79
CA GLY A 764 9.13 13.95 -30.97
C GLY A 764 9.95 14.96 -30.17
N ASP A 765 9.35 16.06 -29.67
CA ASP A 765 9.96 16.96 -28.68
C ASP A 765 9.85 16.34 -27.27
N VAL A 766 8.66 15.85 -26.88
CA VAL A 766 8.38 15.24 -25.56
C VAL A 766 9.24 14.00 -25.30
N TYR A 767 9.30 13.07 -26.26
CA TYR A 767 10.15 11.87 -26.15
C TYR A 767 11.63 12.20 -26.00
N ARG A 768 12.13 13.27 -26.65
CA ARG A 768 13.52 13.72 -26.48
C ARG A 768 13.76 14.32 -25.11
N HIS A 769 12.86 15.18 -24.62
CA HIS A 769 12.95 15.71 -23.26
C HIS A 769 13.01 14.57 -22.22
N MET A 770 12.17 13.54 -22.35
CA MET A 770 12.22 12.36 -21.47
C MET A 770 13.56 11.62 -21.56
N MET A 771 14.13 11.47 -22.76
CA MET A 771 15.42 10.79 -22.97
C MET A 771 16.61 11.58 -22.41
N ASP A 772 16.59 12.91 -22.52
CA ASP A 772 17.67 13.80 -22.04
C ASP A 772 17.80 13.75 -20.50
N GLN A 773 16.72 13.43 -19.79
CA GLN A 773 16.67 13.19 -18.33
C GLN A 773 17.32 11.85 -17.90
N GLN A 774 17.73 11.00 -18.85
CA GLN A 774 18.31 9.66 -18.63
C GLN A 774 17.54 8.76 -17.62
N PRO A 775 16.22 8.55 -17.79
CA PRO A 775 15.39 7.83 -16.83
C PRO A 775 15.76 6.34 -16.71
N ILE A 776 15.10 5.68 -15.74
CA ILE A 776 14.87 4.23 -15.75
C ILE A 776 13.50 3.98 -16.39
N SER A 777 13.46 3.31 -17.54
CA SER A 777 12.19 3.00 -18.22
C SER A 777 11.63 1.67 -17.72
N LEU A 778 10.39 1.70 -17.23
CA LEU A 778 9.68 0.54 -16.69
C LEU A 778 8.49 0.17 -17.59
N TRP A 779 8.10 -1.11 -17.56
CA TRP A 779 6.79 -1.53 -18.03
C TRP A 779 5.69 -0.87 -17.18
N MET A 780 4.52 -0.61 -17.75
CA MET A 780 3.45 -0.01 -16.94
C MET A 780 2.99 -0.99 -15.86
N SER A 781 2.98 -2.30 -16.13
CA SER A 781 2.66 -3.30 -15.09
C SER A 781 3.61 -3.24 -13.89
N ASP A 782 4.91 -3.02 -14.13
CA ASP A 782 5.93 -2.92 -13.07
C ASP A 782 5.74 -1.64 -12.23
N TYR A 783 5.33 -0.54 -12.86
CA TYR A 783 4.97 0.68 -12.16
C TYR A 783 3.68 0.53 -11.33
N LEU A 784 2.66 -0.16 -11.85
CA LEU A 784 1.41 -0.38 -11.11
C LEU A 784 1.63 -1.22 -9.84
N LEU A 785 2.53 -2.20 -9.87
CA LEU A 785 2.95 -2.91 -8.65
C LEU A 785 3.60 -1.97 -7.62
N ARG A 786 4.47 -1.05 -8.06
CA ARG A 786 5.06 -0.02 -7.19
C ARG A 786 4.00 0.91 -6.59
N ALA A 787 2.95 1.25 -7.35
CA ALA A 787 1.81 2.01 -6.85
C ALA A 787 0.97 1.24 -5.81
N HIS A 788 0.80 -0.08 -5.96
CA HIS A 788 0.28 -0.94 -4.89
C HIS A 788 1.19 -0.90 -3.64
N GLY A 789 2.51 -0.95 -3.84
CA GLY A 789 3.51 -0.82 -2.78
C GLY A 789 3.38 0.47 -1.96
N LEU A 790 3.14 1.61 -2.60
CA LEU A 790 2.91 2.91 -1.93
C LEU A 790 1.79 2.82 -0.87
N HIS A 791 0.70 2.12 -1.22
CA HIS A 791 -0.45 1.88 -0.37
C HIS A 791 -0.18 0.89 0.77
N THR A 792 0.48 -0.25 0.48
CA THR A 792 0.60 -1.36 1.43
C THR A 792 1.84 -1.35 2.30
N THR A 793 2.90 -0.63 1.90
CA THR A 793 4.16 -0.59 2.66
C THR A 793 3.89 -0.24 4.12
N SER A 794 4.55 -0.91 5.04
CA SER A 794 4.47 -0.57 6.47
C SER A 794 5.86 -0.45 7.07
N LEU A 795 5.93 0.35 8.13
CA LEU A 795 7.15 0.71 8.83
C LEU A 795 7.03 0.28 10.29
N ALA A 796 8.08 -0.28 10.85
CA ALA A 796 8.21 -0.46 12.28
C ALA A 796 9.57 0.06 12.77
N ARG A 797 9.62 0.53 14.02
CA ARG A 797 10.87 0.78 14.74
C ARG A 797 11.23 -0.46 15.55
N THR A 798 12.47 -0.90 15.41
CA THR A 798 13.06 -1.93 16.28
C THR A 798 13.52 -1.30 17.60
N ALA A 799 13.70 -2.12 18.65
CA ALA A 799 14.28 -1.65 19.92
C ALA A 799 15.68 -1.00 19.77
N GLY A 800 16.45 -1.39 18.73
CA GLY A 800 17.74 -0.78 18.37
C GLY A 800 17.64 0.53 17.56
N GLY A 801 16.42 1.02 17.30
CA GLY A 801 16.17 2.25 16.54
C GLY A 801 16.18 2.11 15.03
N ALA A 802 16.62 0.98 14.46
CA ALA A 802 16.55 0.73 13.02
C ALA A 802 15.09 0.66 12.52
N TRP A 803 14.88 1.11 11.29
CA TRP A 803 13.59 1.05 10.59
C TRP A 803 13.44 -0.30 9.89
N GLN A 804 12.43 -1.09 10.28
CA GLN A 804 11.99 -2.22 9.48
C GLN A 804 10.95 -1.75 8.44
N ILE A 805 11.08 -2.22 7.22
CA ILE A 805 10.23 -1.87 6.08
C ILE A 805 9.78 -3.19 5.42
N ARG A 806 8.47 -3.43 5.28
CA ARG A 806 7.89 -4.61 4.61
C ARG A 806 6.64 -4.20 3.82
N ALA A 807 6.01 -5.13 3.09
CA ALA A 807 4.82 -4.88 2.26
C ALA A 807 5.08 -3.90 1.08
N LEU A 808 6.32 -3.88 0.58
CA LEU A 808 6.77 -3.03 -0.53
C LEU A 808 6.15 -3.42 -1.88
N GLN A 809 5.74 -4.68 -2.10
CA GLN A 809 5.06 -5.16 -3.32
C GLN A 809 5.69 -4.68 -4.65
N GLY A 810 7.01 -4.80 -4.80
CA GLY A 810 7.75 -4.35 -5.97
C GLY A 810 8.26 -2.90 -5.91
N LEU A 811 7.88 -2.12 -4.90
CA LEU A 811 8.52 -0.83 -4.59
C LEU A 811 9.97 -1.03 -4.14
N ARG A 812 10.88 -0.17 -4.63
CA ARG A 812 12.34 -0.29 -4.43
C ARG A 812 13.02 0.98 -3.92
N THR A 813 12.26 1.99 -3.48
CA THR A 813 12.83 3.25 -3.01
C THR A 813 12.04 3.81 -1.83
N VAL A 814 12.75 4.32 -0.82
CA VAL A 814 12.19 5.22 0.20
C VAL A 814 12.94 6.55 0.21
N ARG A 815 12.20 7.65 0.31
CA ARG A 815 12.71 9.01 0.46
C ARG A 815 12.85 9.32 1.95
N LEU A 816 14.04 9.72 2.37
CA LEU A 816 14.33 10.21 3.72
C LEU A 816 14.25 11.74 3.74
N ASP A 817 13.70 12.26 4.84
CA ASP A 817 14.00 13.63 5.25
C ASP A 817 15.49 13.74 5.62
N PRO A 818 16.24 14.76 5.16
CA PRO A 818 17.67 14.90 5.47
C PRO A 818 17.99 14.93 6.97
N SER A 819 17.05 15.35 7.83
CA SER A 819 17.21 15.36 9.30
C SER A 819 17.28 13.97 9.93
N LEU A 820 16.81 12.92 9.23
CA LEU A 820 16.94 11.52 9.67
C LEU A 820 18.38 10.98 9.52
N GLY A 821 19.28 11.71 8.83
CA GLY A 821 20.64 11.27 8.58
C GLY A 821 20.79 10.41 7.32
N TRP A 822 21.77 9.52 7.32
CA TRP A 822 22.19 8.70 6.18
C TRP A 822 22.06 7.21 6.50
N PRO A 823 21.83 6.34 5.50
CA PRO A 823 21.95 4.90 5.69
C PRO A 823 23.34 4.50 6.20
N ASP A 824 23.37 3.61 7.18
CA ASP A 824 24.51 2.74 7.47
C ASP A 824 24.42 1.55 6.51
N MET A 825 25.38 1.44 5.59
CA MET A 825 25.30 0.48 4.49
C MET A 825 25.63 -0.94 4.95
N LEU A 826 26.45 -1.10 6.00
CA LEU A 826 26.90 -2.40 6.50
C LEU A 826 26.02 -2.93 7.64
N ALA A 827 25.36 -2.03 8.39
CA ALA A 827 24.36 -2.39 9.42
C ALA A 827 22.91 -2.40 8.90
N SER A 828 22.69 -2.23 7.60
CA SER A 828 21.38 -2.36 6.94
C SER A 828 21.24 -3.66 6.15
N GLU A 829 20.03 -4.19 6.08
CA GLU A 829 19.68 -5.34 5.23
C GLU A 829 18.73 -4.89 4.10
N GLY A 830 18.97 -5.35 2.88
CA GLY A 830 18.13 -5.01 1.72
C GLY A 830 18.29 -3.58 1.21
N VAL A 831 19.35 -2.86 1.62
CA VAL A 831 19.67 -1.50 1.17
C VAL A 831 20.87 -1.54 0.21
N ALA A 832 20.70 -0.99 -0.99
CA ALA A 832 21.69 -1.03 -2.07
C ALA A 832 22.50 0.25 -2.23
N GLY A 833 21.93 1.38 -1.82
CA GLY A 833 22.62 2.67 -1.86
C GLY A 833 21.69 3.83 -1.61
N VAL A 834 22.18 5.04 -1.90
CA VAL A 834 21.44 6.28 -1.66
C VAL A 834 21.95 7.36 -2.59
N VAL A 835 21.04 8.09 -3.24
CA VAL A 835 21.35 9.34 -3.95
C VAL A 835 20.77 10.52 -3.18
N ASP A 836 21.52 11.62 -3.12
CA ASP A 836 21.09 12.88 -2.51
C ASP A 836 20.78 13.87 -3.63
N LEU A 837 19.52 14.29 -3.74
CA LEU A 837 19.03 15.21 -4.77
C LEU A 837 18.43 16.46 -4.10
N PRO A 838 18.30 17.61 -4.80
CA PRO A 838 17.62 18.80 -4.27
C PRO A 838 16.21 18.52 -3.72
N GLN A 839 15.52 17.53 -4.29
CA GLN A 839 14.18 17.08 -3.89
C GLN A 839 14.15 16.19 -2.64
N GLY A 840 15.30 15.71 -2.15
CA GLY A 840 15.39 14.78 -1.01
C GLY A 840 16.41 13.65 -1.22
N ARG A 841 16.51 12.81 -0.19
CA ARG A 841 17.45 11.68 -0.11
C ARG A 841 16.74 10.38 -0.47
N TYR A 842 17.08 9.75 -1.59
CA TYR A 842 16.39 8.55 -2.08
C TYR A 842 17.26 7.32 -1.83
N VAL A 843 16.77 6.40 -1.00
CA VAL A 843 17.46 5.17 -0.58
C VAL A 843 16.95 4.01 -1.45
N HIS A 844 17.88 3.33 -2.12
CA HIS A 844 17.59 2.23 -3.04
C HIS A 844 17.51 0.93 -2.25
N LEU A 845 16.44 0.17 -2.43
CA LEU A 845 16.19 -1.11 -1.79
C LEU A 845 16.34 -2.25 -2.81
N SER A 846 16.85 -3.40 -2.36
CA SER A 846 17.12 -4.57 -3.20
C SER A 846 16.13 -5.73 -3.05
N ALA A 847 15.12 -5.59 -2.19
CA ALA A 847 14.12 -6.62 -1.90
C ALA A 847 12.77 -6.00 -1.45
N ASP A 848 11.74 -6.85 -1.35
CA ASP A 848 10.39 -6.48 -0.86
C ASP A 848 10.29 -6.23 0.66
N ARG A 849 11.44 -6.31 1.35
CA ARG A 849 11.63 -5.92 2.74
C ARG A 849 13.05 -5.40 2.96
N ALA A 850 13.22 -4.50 3.92
CA ALA A 850 14.51 -3.95 4.30
C ALA A 850 14.58 -3.68 5.82
N LEU A 851 15.79 -3.71 6.36
CA LEU A 851 16.13 -3.16 7.67
C LEU A 851 17.09 -1.99 7.42
N LEU A 852 16.62 -0.76 7.66
CA LEU A 852 17.37 0.47 7.43
C LEU A 852 17.89 1.03 8.75
N THR A 853 19.19 0.89 8.97
CA THR A 853 19.93 1.53 10.05
C THR A 853 20.44 2.91 9.58
N LEU A 854 20.43 3.90 10.47
CA LEU A 854 20.77 5.29 10.15
C LEU A 854 21.92 5.82 11.01
N GLN A 855 22.76 6.64 10.40
CA GLN A 855 23.94 7.30 10.99
C GLN A 855 24.02 8.78 10.58
N SER A 856 24.87 9.56 11.25
CA SER A 856 24.97 11.02 11.04
C SER A 856 25.71 11.43 9.76
N THR A 857 26.55 10.55 9.19
CA THR A 857 27.42 10.83 8.03
C THR A 857 27.20 9.84 6.90
N ARG A 858 27.41 10.26 5.64
CA ARG A 858 27.30 9.36 4.48
C ARG A 858 28.41 8.29 4.53
N ASP A 859 28.00 7.02 4.49
CA ASP A 859 28.87 5.83 4.51
C ASP A 859 29.94 5.85 3.40
N THR A 860 31.08 5.19 3.60
CA THR A 860 32.16 5.05 2.59
C THR A 860 32.19 3.69 1.89
N ALA A 861 31.42 2.70 2.35
CA ALA A 861 31.31 1.39 1.71
C ALA A 861 30.79 1.51 0.26
N PRO A 862 31.18 0.59 -0.65
CA PRO A 862 30.69 0.57 -2.02
C PRO A 862 29.17 0.56 -2.07
N ALA A 863 28.55 1.55 -2.70
CA ALA A 863 27.10 1.70 -2.76
C ALA A 863 26.62 2.04 -4.17
N LEU A 864 25.41 1.58 -4.53
CA LEU A 864 24.77 1.98 -5.78
C LEU A 864 24.39 3.46 -5.74
N GLU A 865 24.91 4.27 -6.67
CA GLU A 865 24.46 5.66 -6.82
C GLU A 865 23.26 5.70 -7.78
N GLN A 866 23.39 5.06 -8.95
CA GLN A 866 22.30 4.91 -9.93
C GLN A 866 22.47 3.69 -10.87
N ALA A 867 21.36 3.21 -11.46
CA ALA A 867 21.34 2.23 -12.56
C ALA A 867 20.16 2.47 -13.54
N ASN A 868 20.35 2.16 -14.82
CA ASN A 868 19.32 2.29 -15.87
C ASN A 868 18.32 1.13 -15.97
N VAL A 869 18.49 0.08 -15.16
CA VAL A 869 17.64 -1.11 -15.13
C VAL A 869 17.30 -1.50 -13.69
N PRO A 870 16.20 -2.24 -13.45
CA PRO A 870 15.83 -2.72 -12.12
C PRO A 870 16.90 -3.58 -11.44
N LEU A 871 17.06 -3.35 -10.14
CA LEU A 871 17.95 -4.10 -9.26
C LEU A 871 17.16 -5.27 -8.66
N THR A 872 17.72 -6.47 -8.72
CA THR A 872 17.06 -7.70 -8.24
C THR A 872 17.74 -8.35 -7.04
N ALA A 873 19.01 -8.02 -6.78
CA ALA A 873 19.70 -8.37 -5.54
C ALA A 873 20.87 -7.42 -5.26
N TRP A 874 21.13 -7.17 -3.98
CA TRP A 874 22.33 -6.49 -3.47
C TRP A 874 22.62 -7.01 -2.07
N ARG A 875 23.83 -7.53 -1.86
CA ARG A 875 24.27 -8.14 -0.60
C ARG A 875 25.75 -7.89 -0.36
N TYR A 876 26.09 -7.22 0.73
CA TYR A 876 27.48 -7.12 1.18
C TYR A 876 28.01 -8.50 1.57
N LEU A 877 29.19 -8.83 1.07
CA LEU A 877 29.99 -9.99 1.49
C LEU A 877 31.02 -9.56 2.55
N ASP A 878 31.50 -8.32 2.46
CA ASP A 878 32.28 -7.58 3.45
C ASP A 878 32.28 -6.07 3.10
N GLU A 879 33.12 -5.26 3.75
CA GLU A 879 33.27 -3.81 3.53
C GLU A 879 33.65 -3.39 2.09
N ARG A 880 34.16 -4.31 1.25
CA ARG A 880 34.69 -4.00 -0.09
C ARG A 880 34.08 -4.85 -1.21
N ARG A 881 33.40 -5.95 -0.85
CA ARG A 881 32.83 -6.90 -1.80
C ARG A 881 31.32 -6.97 -1.67
N VAL A 882 30.62 -6.82 -2.80
CA VAL A 882 29.16 -6.86 -2.89
C VAL A 882 28.77 -7.86 -3.98
N GLU A 883 27.84 -8.75 -3.65
CA GLU A 883 27.11 -9.56 -4.62
C GLU A 883 25.88 -8.80 -5.11
N LEU A 884 25.73 -8.66 -6.43
CA LEU A 884 24.64 -7.90 -7.05
C LEU A 884 24.00 -8.64 -8.24
N SER A 885 22.75 -8.30 -8.52
CA SER A 885 22.01 -8.78 -9.70
C SER A 885 21.13 -7.67 -10.28
N PHE A 886 21.08 -7.58 -11.61
CA PHE A 886 20.21 -6.67 -12.36
C PHE A 886 19.43 -7.45 -13.42
N ALA A 887 18.19 -7.06 -13.67
CA ALA A 887 17.41 -7.58 -14.79
C ALA A 887 16.48 -6.50 -15.35
N GLY A 888 16.49 -6.33 -16.67
CA GLY A 888 15.59 -5.42 -17.39
C GLY A 888 15.67 -5.62 -18.89
N GLU A 889 15.24 -4.61 -19.64
CA GLU A 889 15.12 -4.69 -21.11
C GLU A 889 16.23 -3.97 -21.90
N PHE A 890 17.16 -3.33 -21.21
CA PHE A 890 18.22 -2.51 -21.79
C PHE A 890 19.60 -3.01 -21.38
N PRO A 891 20.66 -2.78 -22.19
CA PRO A 891 22.04 -3.01 -21.75
C PRO A 891 22.34 -2.30 -20.43
N ILE A 892 22.92 -3.03 -19.48
CA ILE A 892 23.11 -2.57 -18.10
C ILE A 892 24.15 -1.44 -18.06
N ALA A 893 23.77 -0.30 -17.49
CA ALA A 893 24.65 0.83 -17.15
C ALA A 893 24.34 1.32 -15.73
N PHE A 894 25.37 1.35 -14.88
CA PHE A 894 25.24 1.76 -13.48
C PHE A 894 26.51 2.44 -12.97
N SER A 895 26.39 3.19 -11.88
CA SER A 895 27.53 3.83 -11.21
C SER A 895 27.55 3.56 -9.72
N ILE A 896 28.72 3.21 -9.22
CA ILE A 896 29.00 2.92 -7.81
C ILE A 896 29.75 4.08 -7.17
N ARG A 897 29.35 4.44 -5.96
CA ARG A 897 30.10 5.34 -5.09
C ARG A 897 31.02 4.51 -4.20
N SER A 898 32.33 4.78 -4.24
CA SER A 898 33.35 4.12 -3.43
C SER A 898 34.64 4.94 -3.43
N ASN A 899 35.39 4.86 -2.33
CA ASN A 899 36.70 5.53 -2.18
C ASN A 899 37.86 4.76 -2.85
N SER A 900 37.64 3.49 -3.22
CA SER A 900 38.63 2.58 -3.82
C SER A 900 38.26 2.20 -5.26
N ALA A 901 39.20 1.61 -6.01
CA ALA A 901 38.98 1.27 -7.41
C ALA A 901 38.10 0.03 -7.57
N CYS A 902 36.92 0.20 -8.15
CA CYS A 902 35.94 -0.88 -8.29
C CYS A 902 36.10 -1.65 -9.61
N ARG A 903 36.00 -2.98 -9.54
CA ARG A 903 35.82 -3.90 -10.67
C ARG A 903 34.58 -4.78 -10.44
N LEU A 904 33.96 -5.23 -11.53
CA LEU A 904 32.88 -6.20 -11.51
C LEU A 904 33.39 -7.53 -12.07
N GLU A 905 33.17 -8.62 -11.33
CA GLU A 905 33.51 -9.99 -11.74
C GLU A 905 32.21 -10.74 -12.04
N THR A 906 32.05 -11.22 -13.27
CA THR A 906 30.82 -11.89 -13.76
C THR A 906 31.15 -12.96 -14.79
N ALA A 907 30.63 -14.18 -14.61
CA ALA A 907 30.79 -15.31 -15.55
C ALA A 907 32.23 -15.53 -16.08
N GLY A 908 33.25 -15.34 -15.23
CA GLY A 908 34.67 -15.48 -15.60
C GLY A 908 35.30 -14.26 -16.29
N GLN A 909 34.53 -13.20 -16.56
CA GLN A 909 35.01 -11.91 -17.05
C GLN A 909 35.22 -10.93 -15.90
N LYS A 910 36.19 -10.02 -16.07
CA LYS A 910 36.44 -8.89 -15.16
C LYS A 910 36.28 -7.58 -15.92
N VAL A 911 35.40 -6.71 -15.45
CA VAL A 911 35.12 -5.39 -16.02
C VAL A 911 35.58 -4.34 -15.02
N SER A 912 36.64 -3.61 -15.34
CA SER A 912 37.11 -2.48 -14.51
C SER A 912 36.15 -1.30 -14.64
N GLY A 913 35.77 -0.69 -13.51
CA GLY A 913 34.97 0.53 -13.50
C GLY A 913 35.77 1.72 -14.04
N ARG A 914 35.09 2.64 -14.72
CA ARG A 914 35.67 3.91 -15.17
C ARG A 914 35.40 4.99 -14.13
N ALA A 915 36.44 5.57 -13.54
CA ALA A 915 36.31 6.72 -12.64
C ALA A 915 35.83 7.96 -13.42
N ALA A 916 34.74 8.59 -12.96
CA ALA A 916 34.28 9.91 -13.39
C ALA A 916 33.37 10.54 -12.33
N ASN A 917 33.54 11.84 -12.05
CA ASN A 917 32.72 12.63 -11.12
C ASN A 917 32.62 12.02 -9.70
N GLY A 918 33.70 11.40 -9.20
CA GLY A 918 33.72 10.75 -7.88
C GLY A 918 33.01 9.39 -7.82
N LEU A 919 32.60 8.84 -8.97
CA LEU A 919 31.91 7.56 -9.10
C LEU A 919 32.65 6.60 -10.04
N TRP A 920 32.39 5.31 -9.88
CA TRP A 920 32.88 4.23 -10.73
C TRP A 920 31.75 3.74 -11.65
N HIS A 921 31.89 4.02 -12.95
CA HIS A 921 30.87 3.73 -13.95
C HIS A 921 31.12 2.40 -14.64
N PHE A 922 30.07 1.62 -14.81
CA PHE A 922 30.06 0.31 -15.46
C PHE A 922 29.05 0.30 -16.61
N SER A 923 29.40 -0.41 -17.69
CA SER A 923 28.53 -0.65 -18.84
C SER A 923 28.74 -2.08 -19.32
N LEU A 924 27.65 -2.83 -19.47
CA LEU A 924 27.63 -4.22 -19.93
C LEU A 924 26.71 -4.31 -21.16
N SER A 925 27.07 -5.15 -22.12
CA SER A 925 26.23 -5.40 -23.30
C SER A 925 25.01 -6.29 -23.00
N THR A 926 24.97 -6.95 -21.84
CA THR A 926 23.85 -7.80 -21.43
C THR A 926 22.72 -6.98 -20.80
N LYS A 927 21.47 -7.47 -20.96
CA LYS A 927 20.28 -6.91 -20.30
C LYS A 927 20.06 -7.42 -18.87
N GLN A 928 20.77 -8.50 -18.49
CA GLN A 928 20.68 -9.16 -17.19
C GLN A 928 22.07 -9.57 -16.71
N VAL A 929 22.24 -9.62 -15.39
CA VAL A 929 23.40 -10.21 -14.71
C VAL A 929 22.96 -10.75 -13.34
N SER A 930 23.47 -11.91 -12.96
CA SER A 930 23.09 -12.58 -11.70
C SER A 930 24.33 -12.95 -10.90
N ASN A 931 24.28 -12.67 -9.59
CA ASN A 931 25.33 -12.98 -8.61
C ASN A 931 26.73 -12.49 -9.03
N ALA A 932 26.81 -11.33 -9.69
CA ALA A 932 28.08 -10.70 -10.03
C ALA A 932 28.73 -10.10 -8.77
N GLN A 933 30.05 -10.17 -8.67
CA GLN A 933 30.79 -9.64 -7.53
C GLN A 933 31.45 -8.31 -7.88
N LEU A 934 30.95 -7.24 -7.28
CA LEU A 934 31.60 -5.94 -7.25
C LEU A 934 32.70 -5.98 -6.17
N VAL A 935 33.93 -5.66 -6.54
CA VAL A 935 35.10 -5.64 -5.65
C VAL A 935 35.79 -4.28 -5.76
N CYS A 936 35.91 -3.55 -4.65
CA CYS A 936 36.56 -2.23 -4.63
C CYS A 936 37.81 -2.25 -3.73
N GLU A 937 38.98 -2.07 -4.36
CA GLU A 937 40.30 -2.17 -3.71
C GLU A 937 41.15 -0.91 -3.93
#